data_AF-A0A8H6G9N0-F1
#
_entry.id   AF-A0A8H6G9N0-F1
#
_cell.length_a   1.000
_cell.length_b   1.000
_cell.length_c   1.000
_cell.angle_alpha   90.00
_cell.angle_beta   90.00
_cell.angle_gamma   90.00
#
_symmetry.space_group_name_H-M   'P 1'
#
loop_
_entity.id
_entity.type
_entity.pdbx_description
1 polymer ?
#
loop_
_entity_poly.entity_id
_entity_poly.type
_entity_poly.pdbx_seq_one_letter_code
_entity_poly.pdbx_strand_id
1 'polypeptide(L)'
;MADVPSKGEDEAWQSAIEKVRKCVVSIKYQRPWRFDREFCDVGEATGFVVDAQIGLILTNRHVIGPGPFRGSIVFENNEELDVRPVYRDPVHDFGFLKFEPKSLKYMDLIAVELAPGLATVGTEIKLIGNDSGESGSILSGYISRVDRNTLIYSQYTDFNTCYYQANASASSGSSGSPVFNVDGLAIGLQAGGISNASTDYFLPLDAPQRVLKQIQNGGEVKRGDIQTVFKRKPFLGCQHLRLSDKWESLFRKTFPNLKGLIVAEKVLPEGPSDGKLEAGDILIKINGKLVDQFLCLNTVLDENVGQTVSVLVARHGCDIEQDIAVQDLNEITPSCFFSFDRTILHDISYQVAHRYGLACSGVFVSDPGYFLHPIRRLAIIDSVNHNRTPNLVAFVQVMKEIPVGTSVPIKYWYPDSRYNLETAVVTINREKLGQGVNLSLRRLPVELQPVKIIDARAIGVSEEWIEKIQNDPADACMFKVERTWGQLPDQFQKEDVLLGLDGNLVTKLSALGATDGKEFLDVVISRKGQQITFKAQTVLEDDFETTELVSFDGLVVQRPHRTVRQSIEKLPSEVYVTCTYRGSPAHAYRVTAMAFITHIDNKPVTSLQSLTAMLSKIPHNTHFKMNMVEYSGNPSFVTLKKNERFFPLTVWSRDPSESKGWKRITYENGIAAAGEGHHGLSM
;
A
#
# COMPACT_ATOMS: atom_id res chain seq x y z
N MET A 1 -1.26 46.67 -19.03
CA MET A 1 -0.16 46.23 -19.91
C MET A 1 0.58 45.17 -19.13
N ALA A 2 0.54 43.91 -19.59
CA ALA A 2 1.38 42.87 -19.02
C ALA A 2 2.82 43.16 -19.48
N ASP A 3 3.77 43.22 -18.55
CA ASP A 3 5.20 43.26 -18.90
C ASP A 3 5.50 42.03 -19.75
N VAL A 4 5.96 42.26 -20.97
CA VAL A 4 6.55 41.22 -21.81
C VAL A 4 7.92 40.95 -21.19
N PRO A 5 8.24 39.71 -20.77
CA PRO A 5 9.56 39.37 -20.25
C PRO A 5 10.64 39.84 -21.21
N SER A 6 11.72 40.42 -20.69
CA SER A 6 12.81 40.85 -21.55
C SER A 6 13.41 39.62 -22.24
N LYS A 7 13.82 39.72 -23.51
CA LYS A 7 14.36 38.60 -24.29
C LYS A 7 15.48 37.83 -23.57
N GLY A 8 16.20 38.46 -22.64
CA GLY A 8 17.24 37.82 -21.83
C GLY A 8 16.73 36.95 -20.67
N GLU A 9 15.54 37.20 -20.11
CA GLU A 9 14.96 36.36 -19.05
C GLU A 9 14.45 35.03 -19.59
N ASP A 10 13.85 35.04 -20.80
CA ASP A 10 13.43 33.81 -21.47
C ASP A 10 14.63 32.92 -21.82
N GLU A 11 15.74 33.52 -22.28
CA GLU A 11 17.01 32.82 -22.54
C GLU A 11 17.61 32.23 -21.25
N ALA A 12 17.55 32.96 -20.13
CA ALA A 12 18.02 32.47 -18.84
C ALA A 12 17.20 31.26 -18.35
N TRP A 13 15.87 31.33 -18.45
CA TRP A 13 15.00 30.22 -18.09
C TRP A 13 15.23 28.99 -18.97
N GLN A 14 15.40 29.14 -20.29
CA GLN A 14 15.71 28.00 -21.16
C GLN A 14 17.03 27.34 -20.76
N SER A 15 18.08 28.13 -20.52
CA SER A 15 19.37 27.61 -20.07
C SER A 15 19.27 26.89 -18.72
N ALA A 16 18.54 27.46 -17.76
CA ALA A 16 18.30 26.84 -16.47
C ALA A 16 17.57 25.51 -16.62
N ILE A 17 16.46 25.47 -17.37
CA ILE A 17 15.65 24.28 -17.63
C ILE A 17 16.48 23.17 -18.27
N GLU A 18 17.25 23.46 -19.32
CA GLU A 18 18.10 22.47 -20.01
C GLU A 18 19.11 21.80 -19.07
N LYS A 19 19.63 22.59 -18.11
CA LYS A 19 20.54 22.08 -17.08
C LYS A 19 19.82 21.24 -16.04
N VAL A 20 18.71 21.74 -15.50
CA VAL A 20 18.06 21.09 -14.35
C VAL A 20 17.19 19.90 -14.72
N ARG A 21 16.63 19.80 -15.94
CA ARG A 21 15.83 18.61 -16.34
C ARG A 21 16.60 17.30 -16.16
N LYS A 22 17.92 17.34 -16.34
CA LYS A 22 18.83 16.21 -16.16
C LYS A 22 18.93 15.68 -14.72
N CYS A 23 18.61 16.51 -13.72
CA CYS A 23 18.65 16.10 -12.32
C CYS A 23 17.30 15.57 -11.82
N VAL A 24 16.21 15.81 -12.55
CA VAL A 24 14.85 15.44 -12.16
C VAL A 24 14.58 14.01 -12.61
N VAL A 25 14.01 13.20 -11.72
CA VAL A 25 13.72 11.79 -11.97
C VAL A 25 12.26 11.48 -11.64
N SER A 26 11.68 10.55 -12.41
CA SER A 26 10.42 9.92 -12.05
C SER A 26 10.69 8.76 -11.10
N ILE A 27 10.04 8.73 -9.94
CA ILE A 27 10.14 7.66 -8.94
C ILE A 27 8.96 6.73 -9.12
N LYS A 28 9.22 5.47 -9.46
CA LYS A 28 8.22 4.39 -9.43
C LYS A 28 8.36 3.63 -8.13
N TYR A 29 7.30 3.53 -7.34
CA TYR A 29 7.38 2.90 -6.02
C TYR A 29 6.26 1.90 -5.73
N GLN A 30 6.56 1.01 -4.79
CA GLN A 30 5.68 -0.01 -4.25
C GLN A 30 5.81 0.00 -2.72
N ARG A 31 4.67 0.09 -2.03
CA ARG A 31 4.55 -0.07 -0.57
C ARG A 31 3.82 -1.37 -0.27
N PRO A 32 4.57 -2.46 -0.01
CA PRO A 32 3.98 -3.80 0.10
C PRO A 32 3.17 -4.04 1.39
N TRP A 33 3.42 -3.26 2.44
CA TRP A 33 2.81 -3.45 3.76
C TRP A 33 2.09 -2.18 4.21
N ARG A 34 0.98 -2.35 4.95
CA ARG A 34 0.38 -1.25 5.68
C ARG A 34 1.27 -0.93 6.86
N PHE A 35 1.66 0.32 7.02
CA PHE A 35 2.47 0.73 8.15
C PHE A 35 2.01 2.10 8.60
N ASP A 36 1.93 2.29 9.91
CA ASP A 36 1.34 3.47 10.49
C ASP A 36 -0.11 3.64 9.97
N ARG A 37 -0.49 4.84 9.56
CA ARG A 37 -1.80 5.12 8.98
C ARG A 37 -1.87 4.92 7.47
N GLU A 38 -0.81 4.44 6.83
CA GLU A 38 -0.72 4.28 5.37
C GLU A 38 -1.15 2.89 4.87
N PHE A 39 -1.80 2.86 3.69
CA PHE A 39 -2.21 1.62 3.01
C PHE A 39 -1.10 1.08 2.10
N CYS A 40 -1.20 -0.22 1.73
CA CYS A 40 -0.42 -0.78 0.63
C CYS A 40 -0.84 -0.16 -0.69
N ASP A 41 0.13 0.35 -1.46
CA ASP A 41 -0.12 0.94 -2.77
C ASP A 41 1.11 0.90 -3.68
N VAL A 42 0.88 1.35 -4.90
CA VAL A 42 1.89 1.52 -5.95
C VAL A 42 1.64 2.89 -6.55
N GLY A 43 2.69 3.58 -6.95
CA GLY A 43 2.54 4.92 -7.48
C GLY A 43 3.76 5.41 -8.22
N GLU A 44 3.59 6.58 -8.81
CA GLU A 44 4.65 7.36 -9.41
C GLU A 44 4.70 8.73 -8.73
N ALA A 45 5.90 9.27 -8.62
CA ALA A 45 6.16 10.58 -8.03
C ALA A 45 7.40 11.20 -8.70
N THR A 46 7.81 12.36 -8.22
CA THR A 46 9.02 13.04 -8.68
C THR A 46 10.06 13.07 -7.56
N GLY A 47 11.32 13.07 -7.95
CA GLY A 47 12.43 13.48 -7.09
C GLY A 47 13.49 14.17 -7.91
N PHE A 48 14.54 14.66 -7.25
CA PHE A 48 15.67 15.26 -7.93
C PHE A 48 16.98 14.99 -7.21
N VAL A 49 18.05 14.90 -8.01
CA VAL A 49 19.40 14.58 -7.55
C VAL A 49 19.98 15.79 -6.82
N VAL A 50 20.38 15.58 -5.57
CA VAL A 50 20.98 16.61 -4.70
C VAL A 50 22.45 16.31 -4.38
N ASP A 51 22.90 15.09 -4.68
CA ASP A 51 24.31 14.72 -4.64
C ASP A 51 24.61 13.67 -5.71
N ALA A 52 25.43 14.04 -6.69
CA ALA A 52 25.78 13.18 -7.81
C ALA A 52 26.90 12.17 -7.48
N GLN A 53 27.72 12.46 -6.45
CA GLN A 53 28.87 11.62 -6.10
C GLN A 53 28.42 10.38 -5.33
N ILE A 54 27.54 10.56 -4.35
CA ILE A 54 27.00 9.47 -3.53
C ILE A 54 25.61 9.00 -3.99
N GLY A 55 25.00 9.68 -4.96
CA GLY A 55 23.74 9.29 -5.58
C GLY A 55 22.54 9.52 -4.68
N LEU A 56 22.37 10.75 -4.17
CA LEU A 56 21.22 11.12 -3.33
C LEU A 56 20.14 11.84 -4.12
N ILE A 57 18.90 11.46 -3.84
CA ILE A 57 17.68 12.05 -4.39
C ILE A 57 16.83 12.56 -3.24
N LEU A 58 16.37 13.81 -3.35
CA LEU A 58 15.38 14.39 -2.47
C LEU A 58 13.98 14.21 -3.06
N THR A 59 13.03 13.79 -2.22
CA THR A 59 11.60 13.68 -2.54
C THR A 59 10.77 13.84 -1.27
N ASN A 60 9.45 13.76 -1.35
CA ASN A 60 8.59 13.83 -0.18
C ASN A 60 8.65 12.58 0.69
N ARG A 61 8.41 12.75 2.00
CA ARG A 61 8.27 11.63 2.94
C ARG A 61 7.08 10.75 2.56
N HIS A 62 5.94 11.34 2.19
CA HIS A 62 4.75 10.59 1.81
C HIS A 62 4.89 9.80 0.49
N VAL A 63 5.93 10.05 -0.31
CA VAL A 63 6.28 9.21 -1.47
C VAL A 63 7.02 7.96 -1.00
N ILE A 64 7.96 8.12 -0.07
CA ILE A 64 8.74 7.02 0.48
C ILE A 64 7.89 6.16 1.45
N GLY A 65 6.96 6.77 2.16
CA GLY A 65 6.15 6.17 3.22
C GLY A 65 6.97 5.78 4.47
N PRO A 66 6.32 5.51 5.61
CA PRO A 66 6.97 5.18 6.89
C PRO A 66 7.43 3.71 6.97
N GLY A 67 6.85 2.83 6.15
CA GLY A 67 7.10 1.39 6.18
C GLY A 67 8.11 0.89 5.13
N PRO A 68 8.10 -0.44 4.88
CA PRO A 68 8.86 -1.05 3.80
C PRO A 68 8.59 -0.38 2.44
N PHE A 69 9.65 -0.14 1.68
CA PHE A 69 9.60 0.55 0.39
C PHE A 69 10.43 -0.24 -0.63
N ARG A 70 9.92 -0.32 -1.86
CA ARG A 70 10.67 -0.71 -3.04
C ARG A 70 10.42 0.33 -4.11
N GLY A 71 11.47 0.77 -4.79
CA GLY A 71 11.29 1.70 -5.90
C GLY A 71 12.46 1.69 -6.87
N SER A 72 12.19 2.28 -8.02
CA SER A 72 13.16 2.61 -9.05
C SER A 72 12.98 4.06 -9.46
N ILE A 73 14.04 4.62 -10.04
CA ILE A 73 14.05 5.95 -10.63
C ILE A 73 14.24 5.83 -12.12
N VAL A 74 13.55 6.68 -12.88
CA VAL A 74 13.68 6.80 -14.32
C VAL A 74 14.20 8.20 -14.62
N PHE A 75 15.37 8.28 -15.25
CA PHE A 75 15.98 9.53 -15.71
C PHE A 75 15.36 9.99 -17.03
N GLU A 76 15.63 11.24 -17.43
CA GLU A 76 15.14 11.82 -18.68
C GLU A 76 15.51 10.98 -19.92
N ASN A 77 16.67 10.32 -19.90
CA ASN A 77 17.11 9.44 -20.99
C ASN A 77 16.48 8.03 -20.95
N ASN A 78 15.51 7.80 -20.05
CA ASN A 78 14.83 6.54 -19.78
C ASN A 78 15.70 5.43 -19.16
N GLU A 79 16.91 5.75 -18.68
CA GLU A 79 17.63 4.79 -17.82
C GLU A 79 16.89 4.61 -16.50
N GLU A 80 16.67 3.35 -16.12
CA GLU A 80 15.99 2.98 -14.87
C GLU A 80 16.99 2.37 -13.89
N LEU A 81 17.08 2.94 -12.68
CA LEU A 81 17.95 2.45 -11.60
C LEU A 81 17.15 2.12 -10.35
N ASP A 82 17.57 1.09 -9.62
CA ASP A 82 16.98 0.77 -8.32
C ASP A 82 17.39 1.79 -7.25
N VAL A 83 16.46 2.10 -6.35
CA VAL A 83 16.71 3.04 -5.25
C VAL A 83 16.25 2.48 -3.91
N ARG A 84 16.91 2.96 -2.85
CA ARG A 84 16.54 2.62 -1.47
C ARG A 84 16.45 3.88 -0.60
N PRO A 85 15.54 3.92 0.37
CA PRO A 85 15.52 5.00 1.35
C PRO A 85 16.78 4.97 2.21
N VAL A 86 17.38 6.14 2.42
CA VAL A 86 18.45 6.35 3.39
C VAL A 86 18.03 7.21 4.56
N TYR A 87 17.01 8.06 4.35
CA TYR A 87 16.43 8.87 5.39
C TYR A 87 14.97 9.19 5.08
N ARG A 88 14.15 9.27 6.12
CA ARG A 88 12.77 9.74 6.08
C ARG A 88 12.58 10.61 7.29
N ASP A 89 12.08 11.82 7.10
CA ASP A 89 11.88 12.67 8.25
C ASP A 89 10.72 12.16 9.12
N PRO A 90 10.80 12.18 10.46
CA PRO A 90 9.67 11.77 11.30
C PRO A 90 8.48 12.75 11.27
N VAL A 91 8.72 14.03 10.95
CA VAL A 91 7.74 15.13 11.13
C VAL A 91 7.45 15.91 9.87
N HIS A 92 8.44 16.18 9.02
CA HIS A 92 8.31 17.02 7.83
C HIS A 92 8.27 16.20 6.55
N ASP A 93 7.58 16.71 5.52
CA ASP A 93 7.29 15.90 4.32
C ASP A 93 8.46 15.78 3.33
N PHE A 94 9.62 15.31 3.80
CA PHE A 94 10.78 15.02 2.96
C PHE A 94 11.52 13.75 3.37
N GLY A 95 12.30 13.22 2.43
CA GLY A 95 13.25 12.16 2.68
C GLY A 95 14.24 11.99 1.54
N PHE A 96 15.23 11.14 1.76
CA PHE A 96 16.30 10.89 0.82
C PHE A 96 16.29 9.43 0.36
N LEU A 97 16.34 9.26 -0.96
CA LEU A 97 16.61 7.99 -1.61
C LEU A 97 18.07 7.96 -2.07
N LYS A 98 18.65 6.76 -2.10
CA LYS A 98 20.00 6.51 -2.62
C LYS A 98 19.95 5.52 -3.77
N PHE A 99 20.69 5.84 -4.83
CA PHE A 99 20.96 4.97 -5.97
C PHE A 99 22.47 4.78 -6.15
N GLU A 100 22.87 3.92 -7.08
CA GLU A 100 24.28 3.72 -7.43
C GLU A 100 24.64 4.54 -8.69
N PRO A 101 25.35 5.68 -8.57
CA PRO A 101 25.66 6.55 -9.71
C PRO A 101 26.40 5.85 -10.85
N LYS A 102 27.28 4.90 -10.53
CA LYS A 102 28.06 4.16 -11.53
C LYS A 102 27.22 3.24 -12.42
N SER A 103 25.96 3.01 -12.04
CA SER A 103 25.03 2.21 -12.83
C SER A 103 24.37 3.01 -13.95
N LEU A 104 24.43 4.35 -13.91
CA LEU A 104 24.03 5.23 -15.01
C LEU A 104 25.13 5.22 -16.08
N LYS A 105 24.78 4.89 -17.33
CA LYS A 105 25.77 4.62 -18.39
C LYS A 105 25.76 5.62 -19.53
N TYR A 106 24.61 6.22 -19.81
CA TYR A 106 24.38 6.96 -21.05
C TYR A 106 24.04 8.43 -20.81
N MET A 107 24.28 8.95 -19.60
CA MET A 107 23.98 10.32 -19.23
C MET A 107 24.90 10.82 -18.12
N ASP A 108 25.29 12.10 -18.22
CA ASP A 108 26.00 12.80 -17.15
C ASP A 108 25.04 13.16 -16.02
N LEU A 109 25.43 12.83 -14.80
CA LEU A 109 24.66 13.10 -13.61
C LEU A 109 24.93 14.52 -13.08
N ILE A 110 23.86 15.30 -12.93
CA ILE A 110 23.92 16.66 -12.38
C ILE A 110 23.18 16.66 -11.04
N ALA A 111 23.77 17.31 -10.03
CA ALA A 111 23.10 17.61 -8.76
C ALA A 111 22.65 19.06 -8.72
N VAL A 112 21.51 19.30 -8.07
CA VAL A 112 20.98 20.63 -7.84
C VAL A 112 21.38 21.16 -6.47
N GLU A 113 21.71 22.44 -6.45
CA GLU A 113 21.94 23.19 -5.22
C GLU A 113 20.62 23.64 -4.58
N LEU A 114 20.51 23.43 -3.26
CA LEU A 114 19.35 23.86 -2.47
C LEU A 114 19.60 25.27 -1.94
N ALA A 115 18.70 26.21 -2.25
CA ALA A 115 18.78 27.62 -1.88
C ALA A 115 17.46 28.12 -1.22
N PRO A 116 17.06 27.58 -0.05
CA PRO A 116 15.79 27.93 0.61
C PRO A 116 15.61 29.43 0.87
N GLY A 117 16.70 30.16 1.13
CA GLY A 117 16.68 31.60 1.44
C GLY A 117 16.27 32.51 0.26
N LEU A 118 16.17 31.99 -0.96
CA LEU A 118 15.74 32.74 -2.15
C LEU A 118 14.22 32.67 -2.40
N ALA A 119 13.49 31.88 -1.60
CA ALA A 119 12.04 31.79 -1.69
C ALA A 119 11.38 33.01 -1.04
N THR A 120 11.03 34.03 -1.84
CA THR A 120 10.35 35.23 -1.38
C THR A 120 9.03 35.46 -2.09
N VAL A 121 8.11 36.25 -1.51
CA VAL A 121 6.85 36.58 -2.18
C VAL A 121 7.14 37.36 -3.46
N GLY A 122 6.57 36.93 -4.58
CA GLY A 122 6.78 37.49 -5.92
C GLY A 122 7.89 36.80 -6.72
N THR A 123 8.66 35.88 -6.13
CA THR A 123 9.65 35.08 -6.88
C THR A 123 8.94 34.28 -7.97
N GLU A 124 9.34 34.46 -9.23
CA GLU A 124 8.94 33.60 -10.34
C GLU A 124 9.56 32.22 -10.17
N ILE A 125 8.76 31.19 -10.41
CA ILE A 125 9.17 29.80 -10.24
C ILE A 125 8.77 28.94 -11.43
N LYS A 126 9.58 27.89 -11.66
CA LYS A 126 9.21 26.78 -12.52
C LYS A 126 9.31 25.46 -11.77
N LEU A 127 8.25 24.68 -11.83
CA LEU A 127 8.18 23.32 -11.33
C LEU A 127 8.49 22.36 -12.48
N ILE A 128 9.37 21.40 -12.26
CA ILE A 128 9.72 20.39 -13.26
C ILE A 128 9.54 19.01 -12.64
N GLY A 129 8.73 18.14 -13.26
CA GLY A 129 8.51 16.80 -12.73
C GLY A 129 7.58 15.93 -13.57
N ASN A 130 7.15 14.83 -12.96
CA ASN A 130 6.12 13.96 -13.50
C ASN A 130 4.75 14.54 -13.17
N ASP A 131 3.97 14.95 -14.16
CA ASP A 131 2.62 15.48 -13.97
C ASP A 131 1.62 14.54 -14.65
N SER A 132 0.81 13.82 -13.87
CA SER A 132 -0.15 12.81 -14.36
C SER A 132 0.46 11.68 -15.23
N GLY A 133 1.72 11.31 -15.01
CA GLY A 133 2.43 10.28 -15.78
C GLY A 133 3.24 10.84 -16.96
N GLU A 134 3.13 12.14 -17.25
CA GLU A 134 3.95 12.84 -18.23
C GLU A 134 5.26 13.29 -17.57
N SER A 135 6.32 12.50 -17.78
CA SER A 135 7.65 12.81 -17.25
C SER A 135 8.24 14.04 -17.93
N GLY A 136 8.61 15.05 -17.15
CA GLY A 136 9.31 16.24 -17.63
C GLY A 136 8.42 17.46 -17.88
N SER A 137 7.18 17.46 -17.41
CA SER A 137 6.25 18.59 -17.45
C SER A 137 6.80 19.81 -16.70
N ILE A 138 6.60 21.00 -17.29
CA ILE A 138 7.07 22.28 -16.74
C ILE A 138 5.86 23.15 -16.43
N LEU A 139 5.69 23.49 -15.16
CA LEU A 139 4.64 24.41 -14.70
C LEU A 139 5.29 25.71 -14.22
N SER A 140 4.68 26.85 -14.55
CA SER A 140 5.17 28.17 -14.11
C SER A 140 4.22 28.78 -13.08
N GLY A 141 4.74 29.59 -12.18
CA GLY A 141 3.95 30.30 -11.17
C GLY A 141 4.76 31.34 -10.41
N TYR A 142 4.15 31.92 -9.37
CA TYR A 142 4.80 32.85 -8.47
C TYR A 142 4.53 32.48 -7.01
N ILE A 143 5.52 32.67 -6.14
CA ILE A 143 5.32 32.51 -4.70
C ILE A 143 4.40 33.63 -4.20
N SER A 144 3.22 33.25 -3.73
CA SER A 144 2.21 34.16 -3.17
C SER A 144 2.36 34.36 -1.66
N ARG A 145 2.93 33.38 -0.94
CA ARG A 145 3.10 33.40 0.52
C ARG A 145 4.22 32.46 0.96
N VAL A 146 4.89 32.77 2.06
CA VAL A 146 6.00 31.96 2.61
C VAL A 146 5.78 31.48 4.06
N ASP A 147 4.70 31.93 4.70
CA ASP A 147 4.48 31.78 6.14
C ASP A 147 3.12 31.14 6.47
N ARG A 148 2.66 30.22 5.61
CA ARG A 148 1.41 29.48 5.78
C ARG A 148 1.62 28.36 6.79
N ASN A 149 0.77 28.26 7.82
CA ASN A 149 0.78 27.10 8.71
C ASN A 149 0.52 25.81 7.92
N THR A 150 0.97 24.69 8.47
CA THR A 150 0.78 23.36 7.86
C THR A 150 -0.69 23.06 7.61
N LEU A 151 -0.94 22.33 6.53
CA LEU A 151 -2.27 21.86 6.17
C LEU A 151 -2.46 20.43 6.64
N ILE A 152 -3.72 20.10 6.94
CA ILE A 152 -4.09 18.73 7.25
C ILE A 152 -4.25 18.00 5.91
N TYR A 153 -3.17 17.33 5.48
CA TYR A 153 -3.25 16.30 4.44
C TYR A 153 -3.80 14.99 5.04
N SER A 154 -4.15 14.04 4.19
CA SER A 154 -4.94 12.85 4.57
C SER A 154 -4.31 11.97 5.66
N GLN A 155 -3.54 10.94 5.31
CA GLN A 155 -3.05 9.89 6.21
C GLN A 155 -1.85 10.34 7.09
N TYR A 156 -1.15 11.39 6.66
CA TYR A 156 0.04 11.98 7.28
C TYR A 156 -0.11 13.51 7.36
N THR A 157 0.52 14.18 8.33
CA THR A 157 0.41 15.64 8.49
C THR A 157 1.69 16.23 9.07
N ASP A 158 2.24 17.23 8.38
CA ASP A 158 3.34 18.04 8.89
C ASP A 158 2.89 18.94 10.05
N PHE A 159 3.82 19.20 10.98
CA PHE A 159 3.67 20.20 12.02
C PHE A 159 5.03 20.84 12.34
N ASN A 160 5.02 21.92 13.13
CA ASN A 160 6.22 22.69 13.47
C ASN A 160 7.01 23.17 12.23
N THR A 161 6.29 23.54 11.17
CA THR A 161 6.85 24.14 9.95
C THR A 161 5.83 25.06 9.29
N CYS A 162 6.30 25.88 8.34
CA CYS A 162 5.46 26.68 7.46
C CYS A 162 5.63 26.19 6.03
N TYR A 163 4.60 26.37 5.20
CA TYR A 163 4.64 26.09 3.77
C TYR A 163 4.68 27.38 2.97
N TYR A 164 5.32 27.29 1.81
CA TYR A 164 5.17 28.27 0.75
C TYR A 164 3.89 27.96 -0.03
N GLN A 165 3.24 29.00 -0.53
CA GLN A 165 2.05 28.88 -1.36
C GLN A 165 2.30 29.58 -2.69
N ALA A 166 1.95 28.94 -3.79
CA ALA A 166 2.05 29.52 -5.13
C ALA A 166 0.83 29.19 -5.99
N ASN A 167 0.66 29.96 -7.04
CA ASN A 167 -0.27 29.67 -8.13
C ASN A 167 0.44 28.82 -9.19
N ALA A 168 0.71 27.57 -8.86
CA ALA A 168 0.99 26.55 -9.85
C ALA A 168 -0.26 25.65 -9.96
N SER A 169 -0.47 25.01 -11.11
CA SER A 169 -1.60 24.12 -11.36
C SER A 169 -1.11 22.67 -11.33
N ALA A 170 -0.32 22.28 -10.34
CA ALA A 170 0.26 20.96 -10.28
C ALA A 170 -0.77 19.87 -9.98
N SER A 171 -0.60 18.69 -10.57
CA SER A 171 -1.51 17.56 -10.43
C SER A 171 -0.85 16.34 -9.78
N SER A 172 -1.53 15.20 -9.79
CA SER A 172 -1.02 13.95 -9.22
C SER A 172 0.30 13.51 -9.89
N GLY A 173 1.29 13.12 -9.10
CA GLY A 173 2.63 12.74 -9.58
C GLY A 173 3.69 13.84 -9.38
N SER A 174 3.25 15.10 -9.24
CA SER A 174 4.13 16.25 -9.01
C SER A 174 4.72 16.33 -7.60
N SER A 175 4.26 15.48 -6.67
CA SER A 175 4.84 15.33 -5.34
C SER A 175 6.33 15.00 -5.46
N GLY A 176 7.15 15.83 -4.83
CA GLY A 176 8.60 15.70 -4.77
C GLY A 176 9.32 16.45 -5.89
N SER A 177 8.58 17.15 -6.75
CA SER A 177 9.17 18.00 -7.78
C SER A 177 9.94 19.17 -7.16
N PRO A 178 11.15 19.48 -7.67
CA PRO A 178 11.85 20.70 -7.29
C PRO A 178 11.13 21.93 -7.83
N VAL A 179 11.12 22.98 -7.02
CA VAL A 179 10.70 24.33 -7.40
C VAL A 179 11.95 25.16 -7.67
N PHE A 180 12.15 25.58 -8.91
CA PHE A 180 13.34 26.33 -9.34
C PHE A 180 13.09 27.83 -9.43
N ASN A 181 14.11 28.63 -9.15
CA ASN A 181 14.20 30.02 -9.57
C ASN A 181 14.87 30.12 -10.97
N VAL A 182 14.97 31.35 -11.51
CA VAL A 182 15.56 31.62 -12.85
C VAL A 182 17.02 31.18 -12.96
N ASP A 183 17.76 31.10 -11.85
CA ASP A 183 19.15 30.64 -11.82
C ASP A 183 19.29 29.10 -11.83
N GLY A 184 18.17 28.37 -11.82
CA GLY A 184 18.16 26.90 -11.74
C GLY A 184 18.50 26.36 -10.35
N LEU A 185 18.34 27.15 -9.29
CA LEU A 185 18.51 26.72 -7.90
C LEU A 185 17.17 26.23 -7.34
N ALA A 186 17.17 25.13 -6.58
CA ALA A 186 15.95 24.65 -5.93
C ALA A 186 15.66 25.47 -4.68
N ILE A 187 14.48 26.08 -4.63
CA ILE A 187 14.06 26.96 -3.52
C ILE A 187 12.89 26.36 -2.71
N GLY A 188 12.23 25.31 -3.21
CA GLY A 188 11.14 24.61 -2.54
C GLY A 188 10.96 23.18 -3.05
N LEU A 189 10.20 22.37 -2.31
CA LEU A 189 9.82 21.00 -2.69
C LEU A 189 8.29 20.92 -2.81
N GLN A 190 7.76 20.55 -3.96
CA GLN A 190 6.31 20.36 -4.13
C GLN A 190 5.79 19.24 -3.25
N ALA A 191 4.78 19.55 -2.42
CA ALA A 191 4.22 18.63 -1.44
C ALA A 191 2.73 18.36 -1.64
N GLY A 192 2.00 19.28 -2.27
CA GLY A 192 0.61 19.07 -2.65
C GLY A 192 -0.11 20.35 -3.04
N GLY A 193 -1.38 20.26 -3.44
CA GLY A 193 -2.17 21.40 -3.87
C GLY A 193 -3.67 21.19 -3.68
N ILE A 194 -4.44 22.26 -3.89
CA ILE A 194 -5.91 22.20 -3.96
C ILE A 194 -6.32 22.23 -5.43
N SER A 195 -6.81 21.08 -5.92
CA SER A 195 -7.19 20.87 -7.33
C SER A 195 -8.21 21.89 -7.85
N ASN A 196 -9.07 22.43 -6.99
CA ASN A 196 -10.17 23.31 -7.40
C ASN A 196 -9.81 24.80 -7.34
N ALA A 197 -8.59 25.16 -6.92
CA ALA A 197 -8.21 26.56 -6.64
C ALA A 197 -6.84 26.97 -7.20
N SER A 198 -6.21 26.18 -8.09
CA SER A 198 -4.86 26.42 -8.65
C SER A 198 -3.87 26.93 -7.59
N THR A 199 -3.87 26.26 -6.44
CA THR A 199 -3.04 26.63 -5.29
C THR A 199 -2.19 25.44 -4.90
N ASP A 200 -0.88 25.61 -5.02
CA ASP A 200 0.13 24.63 -4.66
C ASP A 200 0.87 25.02 -3.38
N TYR A 201 1.40 24.01 -2.70
CA TYR A 201 2.10 24.11 -1.43
C TYR A 201 3.47 23.47 -1.52
N PHE A 202 4.49 24.26 -1.20
CA PHE A 202 5.87 23.82 -1.22
C PHE A 202 6.44 23.78 0.19
N LEU A 203 7.13 22.68 0.50
CA LEU A 203 7.91 22.54 1.72
C LEU A 203 9.20 23.37 1.58
N PRO A 204 9.56 24.17 2.60
CA PRO A 204 10.86 24.85 2.67
C PRO A 204 12.04 23.85 2.68
N LEU A 205 13.15 24.25 2.07
CA LEU A 205 14.34 23.39 1.94
C LEU A 205 15.35 23.53 3.08
N ASP A 206 15.08 24.30 4.13
CA ASP A 206 16.01 24.51 5.25
C ASP A 206 16.33 23.21 6.00
N ALA A 207 15.29 22.46 6.40
CA ALA A 207 15.45 21.17 7.04
C ALA A 207 16.08 20.13 6.09
N PRO A 208 15.61 19.95 4.83
CA PRO A 208 16.30 19.14 3.84
C PRO A 208 17.78 19.47 3.67
N GLN A 209 18.16 20.76 3.56
CA GLN A 209 19.55 21.16 3.36
C GLN A 209 20.42 20.82 4.57
N ARG A 210 19.92 21.00 5.80
CA ARG A 210 20.63 20.63 7.03
C ARG A 210 20.83 19.11 7.14
N VAL A 211 19.81 18.32 6.78
CA VAL A 211 19.90 16.86 6.80
C VAL A 211 20.82 16.35 5.69
N LEU A 212 20.74 16.92 4.49
CA LEU A 212 21.63 16.58 3.36
C LEU A 212 23.10 16.69 3.77
N LYS A 213 23.49 17.80 4.41
CA LYS A 213 24.86 17.99 4.92
C LYS A 213 25.27 16.92 5.93
N GLN A 214 24.38 16.50 6.83
CA GLN A 214 24.66 15.44 7.80
C GLN A 214 24.89 14.09 7.12
N ILE A 215 24.04 13.73 6.14
CA ILE A 215 24.18 12.50 5.36
C ILE A 215 25.49 12.50 4.55
N GLN A 216 25.82 13.63 3.91
CA GLN A 216 27.07 13.80 3.15
C GLN A 216 28.32 13.65 4.03
N ASN A 217 28.25 14.13 5.27
CA ASN A 217 29.32 13.97 6.26
C ASN A 217 29.41 12.55 6.85
N GLY A 218 28.52 11.62 6.47
CA GLY A 218 28.49 10.25 6.96
C GLY A 218 28.02 10.11 8.42
N GLY A 219 27.43 11.16 8.98
CA GLY A 219 26.92 11.17 10.35
C GLY A 219 25.50 10.63 10.47
N GLU A 220 25.11 10.28 11.69
CA GLU A 220 23.72 10.02 12.05
C GLU A 220 22.91 11.32 12.02
N VAL A 221 21.70 11.27 11.43
CA VAL A 221 20.84 12.45 11.32
C VAL A 221 20.12 12.67 12.64
N LYS A 222 20.55 13.71 13.36
CA LYS A 222 19.93 14.10 14.63
C LYS A 222 18.65 14.90 14.39
N ARG A 223 17.55 14.41 14.96
CA ARG A 223 16.23 15.04 14.95
C ARG A 223 15.66 15.13 16.34
N GLY A 224 15.60 16.34 16.88
CA GLY A 224 15.15 16.60 18.24
C GLY A 224 13.73 17.14 18.29
N ASP A 225 12.98 16.75 19.30
CA ASP A 225 11.70 17.36 19.62
C ASP A 225 11.37 17.28 21.11
N ILE A 226 10.42 18.11 21.55
CA ILE A 226 9.91 18.13 22.92
C ILE A 226 8.45 17.64 23.01
N GLN A 227 7.97 16.95 21.97
CA GLN A 227 6.61 16.44 21.80
C GLN A 227 5.53 17.53 21.98
N THR A 228 5.83 18.73 21.47
CA THR A 228 4.91 19.88 21.49
C THR A 228 4.65 20.35 20.06
N VAL A 229 3.38 20.44 19.71
CA VAL A 229 2.92 20.97 18.44
C VAL A 229 2.67 22.45 18.61
N PHE A 230 3.37 23.24 17.80
CA PHE A 230 3.26 24.68 17.76
C PHE A 230 2.59 25.13 16.46
N LYS A 231 1.87 26.24 16.54
CA LYS A 231 1.31 26.94 15.38
C LYS A 231 1.71 28.40 15.39
N ARG A 232 1.94 28.96 14.21
CA ARG A 232 2.14 30.38 14.08
C ARG A 232 0.83 31.13 14.26
N LYS A 233 0.81 32.12 15.14
CA LYS A 233 -0.30 33.05 15.34
C LYS A 233 0.14 34.49 15.07
N PRO A 234 -0.68 35.31 14.38
CA PRO A 234 -0.41 36.74 14.24
C PRO A 234 -0.29 37.42 15.61
N PHE A 235 0.40 38.56 15.68
CA PHE A 235 0.57 39.30 16.95
C PHE A 235 -0.75 39.58 17.66
N LEU A 236 -1.81 39.97 16.93
CA LEU A 236 -3.15 40.16 17.53
C LEU A 236 -3.67 38.88 18.22
N GLY A 237 -3.43 37.71 17.62
CA GLY A 237 -3.77 36.43 18.23
C GLY A 237 -2.92 36.12 19.47
N CYS A 238 -1.66 36.55 19.49
CA CYS A 238 -0.79 36.46 20.67
C CYS A 238 -1.24 37.43 21.78
N GLN A 239 -1.70 38.64 21.44
CA GLN A 239 -2.28 39.59 22.38
C GLN A 239 -3.53 39.05 23.06
N HIS A 240 -4.40 38.35 22.31
CA HIS A 240 -5.55 37.66 22.90
C HIS A 240 -5.15 36.56 23.90
N LEU A 241 -3.94 36.00 23.76
CA LEU A 241 -3.32 35.08 24.71
C LEU A 241 -2.50 35.81 25.79
N ARG A 242 -2.64 37.13 25.90
CA ARG A 242 -1.98 38.01 26.86
C ARG A 242 -0.47 38.14 26.68
N LEU A 243 0.03 38.14 25.44
CA LEU A 243 1.40 38.58 25.16
C LEU A 243 1.61 40.01 25.68
N SER A 244 2.67 40.24 26.46
CA SER A 244 3.00 41.58 26.96
C SER A 244 3.52 42.51 25.85
N ASP A 245 3.23 43.80 25.96
CA ASP A 245 3.76 44.85 25.06
C ASP A 245 5.29 44.88 25.01
N LYS A 246 5.94 44.52 26.13
CA LYS A 246 7.40 44.38 26.24
C LYS A 246 7.91 43.38 25.22
N TRP A 247 7.31 42.18 25.15
CA TRP A 247 7.74 41.13 24.23
C TRP A 247 7.40 41.47 22.80
N GLU A 248 6.18 41.94 22.52
CA GLU A 248 5.79 42.32 21.17
C GLU A 248 6.70 43.42 20.60
N SER A 249 6.97 44.46 21.40
CA SER A 249 7.86 45.56 21.00
C SER A 249 9.29 45.07 20.72
N LEU A 250 9.80 44.15 21.56
CA LEU A 250 11.12 43.55 21.35
C LEU A 250 11.17 42.76 20.04
N PHE A 251 10.21 41.87 19.80
CA PHE A 251 10.16 41.06 18.58
C PHE A 251 10.03 41.91 17.32
N ARG A 252 9.17 42.93 17.33
CA ARG A 252 9.01 43.85 16.18
C ARG A 252 10.26 44.69 15.92
N LYS A 253 10.97 45.09 16.98
CA LYS A 253 12.24 45.83 16.85
C LYS A 253 13.36 44.94 16.31
N THR A 254 13.48 43.71 16.80
CA THR A 254 14.53 42.77 16.40
C THR A 254 14.25 42.16 15.02
N PHE A 255 12.99 41.90 14.69
CA PHE A 255 12.55 41.27 13.44
C PHE A 255 11.45 42.10 12.77
N PRO A 256 11.80 43.18 12.02
CA PRO A 256 10.83 44.13 11.48
C PRO A 256 9.75 43.51 10.56
N ASN A 257 10.09 42.42 9.87
CA ASN A 257 9.19 41.73 8.94
C ASN A 257 8.34 40.64 9.61
N LEU A 258 8.54 40.39 10.91
CA LEU A 258 7.80 39.39 11.65
C LEU A 258 6.35 39.85 11.85
N LYS A 259 5.40 38.94 11.62
CA LYS A 259 3.94 39.24 11.70
C LYS A 259 3.23 38.52 12.84
N GLY A 260 3.96 37.74 13.63
CA GLY A 260 3.42 36.92 14.71
C GLY A 260 4.47 35.99 15.32
N LEU A 261 4.04 35.16 16.27
CA LEU A 261 4.90 34.24 17.03
C LEU A 261 4.37 32.81 16.95
N ILE A 262 5.17 31.86 17.42
CA ILE A 262 4.75 30.46 17.52
C ILE A 262 4.18 30.14 18.91
N VAL A 263 3.04 29.46 18.92
CA VAL A 263 2.22 29.22 20.11
C VAL A 263 1.96 27.72 20.22
N ALA A 264 2.14 27.15 21.41
CA ALA A 264 1.82 25.76 21.69
C ALA A 264 0.33 25.53 21.43
N GLU A 265 0.01 24.67 20.48
CA GLU A 265 -1.34 24.21 20.21
C GLU A 265 -1.67 22.97 21.03
N LYS A 266 -0.71 22.05 21.15
CA LYS A 266 -0.89 20.76 21.79
C LYS A 266 0.42 20.29 22.41
N VAL A 267 0.35 19.76 23.61
CA VAL A 267 1.43 19.01 24.26
C VAL A 267 0.98 17.56 24.31
N LEU A 268 1.83 16.62 23.87
CA LEU A 268 1.48 15.20 23.95
C LEU A 268 1.66 14.68 25.38
N PRO A 269 0.72 13.86 25.87
CA PRO A 269 0.81 13.29 27.20
C PRO A 269 2.01 12.36 27.31
N GLU A 270 2.61 12.28 28.50
CA GLU A 270 3.81 11.50 28.83
C GLU A 270 5.08 11.91 28.06
N GLY A 271 5.00 12.96 27.23
CA GLY A 271 6.14 13.55 26.53
C GLY A 271 6.99 14.49 27.41
N PRO A 272 8.18 14.92 26.96
CA PRO A 272 9.10 15.74 27.77
C PRO A 272 8.53 17.08 28.24
N SER A 273 7.60 17.65 27.47
CA SER A 273 6.90 18.90 27.78
C SER A 273 5.61 18.71 28.59
N ASP A 274 5.16 17.47 28.81
CA ASP A 274 3.92 17.23 29.56
C ASP A 274 4.05 17.74 30.99
N GLY A 275 3.03 18.45 31.46
CA GLY A 275 3.04 19.18 32.73
C GLY A 275 3.98 20.39 32.82
N LYS A 276 4.81 20.66 31.80
CA LYS A 276 5.73 21.82 31.74
C LYS A 276 5.19 22.91 30.84
N LEU A 277 4.72 22.53 29.65
CA LEU A 277 4.07 23.43 28.70
C LEU A 277 2.56 23.16 28.64
N GLU A 278 1.80 24.15 28.20
CA GLU A 278 0.36 24.08 28.05
C GLU A 278 -0.09 24.68 26.71
N ALA A 279 -1.26 24.24 26.22
CA ALA A 279 -1.86 24.85 25.04
C ALA A 279 -2.17 26.33 25.29
N GLY A 280 -1.71 27.20 24.40
CA GLY A 280 -1.79 28.65 24.52
C GLY A 280 -0.47 29.32 24.93
N ASP A 281 0.53 28.56 25.38
CA ASP A 281 1.86 29.10 25.67
C ASP A 281 2.49 29.72 24.42
N ILE A 282 2.94 30.97 24.53
CA ILE A 282 3.64 31.66 23.45
C ILE A 282 5.14 31.46 23.65
N LEU A 283 5.82 30.84 22.70
CA LEU A 283 7.26 30.60 22.81
C LEU A 283 8.03 31.92 22.59
N ILE A 284 8.85 32.29 23.58
CA ILE A 284 9.62 33.54 23.58
C ILE A 284 11.10 33.26 23.34
N LYS A 285 11.71 32.37 24.14
CA LYS A 285 13.11 31.98 24.00
C LYS A 285 13.33 30.49 24.12
N ILE A 286 14.41 30.02 23.50
CA ILE A 286 15.00 28.71 23.74
C ILE A 286 16.50 28.89 23.93
N ASN A 287 17.07 28.35 25.01
CA ASN A 287 18.46 28.55 25.43
C ASN A 287 18.89 30.04 25.37
N GLY A 288 18.02 30.93 25.85
CA GLY A 288 18.24 32.37 25.89
C GLY A 288 18.11 33.11 24.54
N LYS A 289 17.98 32.41 23.41
CA LYS A 289 17.80 33.00 22.07
C LYS A 289 16.32 33.25 21.78
N LEU A 290 15.97 34.40 21.20
CA LEU A 290 14.60 34.69 20.76
C LEU A 290 14.19 33.73 19.63
N VAL A 291 12.95 33.25 19.68
CA VAL A 291 12.41 32.34 18.66
C VAL A 291 11.39 33.07 17.81
N ASP A 292 11.78 33.40 16.58
CA ASP A 292 10.92 34.10 15.61
C ASP A 292 10.21 33.12 14.65
N GLN A 293 10.86 32.00 14.33
CA GLN A 293 10.41 31.04 13.32
C GLN A 293 10.66 29.59 13.76
N PHE A 294 9.95 28.65 13.11
CA PHE A 294 10.14 27.22 13.31
C PHE A 294 11.57 26.75 13.00
N LEU A 295 12.25 27.37 12.04
CA LEU A 295 13.64 27.04 11.73
C LEU A 295 14.56 27.24 12.94
N CYS A 296 14.39 28.35 13.67
CA CYS A 296 15.16 28.64 14.89
C CYS A 296 14.89 27.58 15.97
N LEU A 297 13.61 27.26 16.20
CA LEU A 297 13.21 26.22 17.15
C LEU A 297 13.81 24.85 16.78
N ASN A 298 13.55 24.38 15.56
CA ASN A 298 13.96 23.05 15.10
C ASN A 298 15.49 22.91 15.15
N THR A 299 16.23 23.93 14.71
CA THR A 299 17.71 23.92 14.77
C THR A 299 18.22 23.71 16.19
N VAL A 300 17.70 24.46 17.16
CA VAL A 300 18.12 24.33 18.56
C VAL A 300 17.76 22.95 19.12
N LEU A 301 16.57 22.42 18.80
CA LEU A 301 16.19 21.07 19.24
C LEU A 301 17.10 20.01 18.63
N ASP A 302 17.35 20.06 17.33
CA ASP A 302 18.18 19.09 16.63
C ASP A 302 19.65 19.08 17.12
N GLU A 303 20.18 20.23 17.53
CA GLU A 303 21.53 20.36 18.11
C GLU A 303 21.63 19.81 19.54
N ASN A 304 20.50 19.72 20.25
CA ASN A 304 20.45 19.38 21.68
C ASN A 304 19.75 18.04 21.95
N VAL A 305 19.65 17.14 20.96
CA VAL A 305 19.12 15.78 21.14
C VAL A 305 19.83 15.07 22.31
N GLY A 306 19.04 14.55 23.25
CA GLY A 306 19.53 13.89 24.48
C GLY A 306 19.96 14.87 25.58
N GLN A 307 19.85 16.18 25.36
CA GLN A 307 20.17 17.22 26.34
C GLN A 307 18.91 17.95 26.82
N THR A 308 19.06 18.84 27.80
CA THR A 308 17.99 19.71 28.29
C THR A 308 18.15 21.11 27.71
N VAL A 309 17.05 21.71 27.27
CA VAL A 309 16.98 23.10 26.82
C VAL A 309 16.12 23.92 27.77
N SER A 310 16.53 25.16 28.05
CA SER A 310 15.70 26.13 28.78
C SER A 310 14.72 26.77 27.79
N VAL A 311 13.43 26.68 28.10
CA VAL A 311 12.33 27.19 27.28
C VAL A 311 11.60 28.27 28.05
N LEU A 312 11.62 29.49 27.54
CA LEU A 312 10.86 30.61 28.08
C LEU A 312 9.58 30.79 27.27
N VAL A 313 8.43 30.68 27.94
CA VAL A 313 7.11 30.92 27.37
C VAL A 313 6.40 32.05 28.09
N ALA A 314 5.52 32.76 27.38
CA ALA A 314 4.53 33.63 27.99
C ALA A 314 3.21 32.88 28.14
N ARG A 315 2.79 32.67 29.40
CA ARG A 315 1.54 31.97 29.77
C ARG A 315 0.65 32.95 30.53
N HIS A 316 -0.53 33.25 29.99
CA HIS A 316 -1.49 34.16 30.61
C HIS A 316 -0.92 35.53 31.05
N GLY A 317 0.12 36.02 30.36
CA GLY A 317 0.80 37.28 30.65
C GLY A 317 1.98 37.19 31.62
N CYS A 318 2.30 35.98 32.12
CA CYS A 318 3.47 35.73 32.95
C CYS A 318 4.57 35.01 32.16
N ASP A 319 5.81 35.36 32.44
CA ASP A 319 7.00 34.69 31.89
C ASP A 319 7.25 33.42 32.71
N ILE A 320 7.24 32.25 32.07
CA ILE A 320 7.51 30.96 32.68
C ILE A 320 8.70 30.32 31.97
N GLU A 321 9.73 29.98 32.72
CA GLU A 321 10.91 29.28 32.23
C GLU A 321 10.86 27.82 32.68
N GLN A 322 11.11 26.89 31.74
CA GLN A 322 11.05 25.46 31.96
C GLN A 322 12.26 24.77 31.35
N ASP A 323 12.85 23.84 32.09
CA ASP A 323 13.90 22.96 31.59
C ASP A 323 13.27 21.70 30.99
N ILE A 324 13.46 21.50 29.69
CA ILE A 324 12.80 20.43 28.93
C ILE A 324 13.85 19.56 28.26
N ALA A 325 13.76 18.25 28.46
CA ALA A 325 14.61 17.29 27.76
C ALA A 325 14.22 17.19 26.29
N VAL A 326 15.20 17.20 25.40
CA VAL A 326 14.99 17.02 23.96
C VAL A 326 15.18 15.56 23.62
N GLN A 327 14.14 14.95 23.06
CA GLN A 327 14.13 13.54 22.71
C GLN A 327 14.46 13.35 21.23
N ASP A 328 15.07 12.21 20.90
CA ASP A 328 15.30 11.84 19.50
C ASP A 328 13.98 11.35 18.86
N LEU A 329 13.58 11.99 17.77
CA LEU A 329 12.39 11.64 17.02
C LEU A 329 12.46 10.24 16.38
N ASN A 330 13.67 9.76 16.09
CA ASN A 330 13.88 8.42 15.54
C ASN A 330 13.64 7.32 16.57
N GLU A 331 13.81 7.60 17.87
CA GLU A 331 13.58 6.63 18.95
C GLU A 331 12.09 6.44 19.25
N ILE A 332 11.28 7.50 19.09
CA ILE A 332 9.82 7.48 19.35
C ILE A 332 8.98 7.15 18.11
N THR A 333 9.61 6.95 16.96
CA THR A 333 8.94 6.57 15.72
C THR A 333 9.23 5.11 15.41
N PRO A 334 8.22 4.27 15.14
CA PRO A 334 8.42 2.84 14.94
C PRO A 334 9.30 2.58 13.72
N SER A 335 10.34 1.78 13.93
CA SER A 335 11.27 1.30 12.89
C SER A 335 11.11 -0.19 12.58
N CYS A 336 10.26 -0.89 13.34
CA CYS A 336 9.91 -2.28 13.15
C CYS A 336 8.40 -2.50 13.32
N PHE A 337 7.91 -3.65 12.84
CA PHE A 337 6.55 -4.12 13.08
C PHE A 337 6.57 -5.63 13.32
N PHE A 338 5.61 -6.10 14.10
CA PHE A 338 5.26 -7.51 14.21
C PHE A 338 4.29 -7.87 13.08
N SER A 339 4.56 -8.97 12.37
CA SER A 339 3.66 -9.51 11.37
C SER A 339 3.30 -10.96 11.68
N PHE A 340 2.01 -11.27 11.67
CA PHE A 340 1.49 -12.64 11.84
C PHE A 340 0.07 -12.76 11.29
N ASP A 341 -0.21 -13.77 10.45
CA ASP A 341 -1.53 -13.99 9.81
C ASP A 341 -2.09 -12.71 9.16
N ARG A 342 -1.21 -11.99 8.43
CA ARG A 342 -1.43 -10.67 7.80
C ARG A 342 -1.70 -9.51 8.77
N THR A 343 -1.67 -9.76 10.06
CA THR A 343 -1.72 -8.71 11.07
C THR A 343 -0.41 -7.93 11.02
N ILE A 344 -0.49 -6.62 11.16
CA ILE A 344 0.66 -5.73 11.25
C ILE A 344 0.48 -4.87 12.49
N LEU A 345 1.36 -5.03 13.46
CA LEU A 345 1.38 -4.28 14.71
C LEU A 345 2.70 -3.54 14.86
N HIS A 346 2.68 -2.33 15.35
CA HIS A 346 3.89 -1.60 15.74
C HIS A 346 3.59 -0.67 16.91
N ASP A 347 4.63 -0.07 17.50
CA ASP A 347 4.43 0.95 18.53
C ASP A 347 3.71 2.18 17.96
N ILE A 348 2.92 2.87 18.79
CA ILE A 348 2.28 4.13 18.39
C ILE A 348 3.33 5.10 17.85
N SER A 349 3.20 5.49 16.59
CA SER A 349 4.10 6.46 15.96
C SER A 349 3.84 7.88 16.45
N TYR A 350 4.85 8.74 16.32
CA TYR A 350 4.68 10.16 16.61
C TYR A 350 3.55 10.81 15.79
N GLN A 351 3.33 10.34 14.55
CA GLN A 351 2.22 10.80 13.69
C GLN A 351 0.84 10.38 14.22
N VAL A 352 0.69 9.14 14.71
CA VAL A 352 -0.55 8.66 15.34
C VAL A 352 -0.78 9.41 16.66
N ALA A 353 0.25 9.52 17.49
CA ALA A 353 0.23 10.23 18.75
C ALA A 353 -0.20 11.69 18.55
N HIS A 354 0.41 12.39 17.60
CA HIS A 354 0.04 13.75 17.20
C HIS A 354 -1.42 13.86 16.77
N ARG A 355 -1.87 12.99 15.84
CA ARG A 355 -3.22 13.00 15.28
C ARG A 355 -4.29 12.90 16.37
N TYR A 356 -4.12 11.96 17.28
CA TYR A 356 -5.13 11.60 18.28
C TYR A 356 -4.89 12.22 19.66
N GLY A 357 -3.77 12.94 19.86
CA GLY A 357 -3.40 13.49 21.17
C GLY A 357 -3.12 12.41 22.20
N LEU A 358 -2.33 11.41 21.80
CA LEU A 358 -1.92 10.27 22.62
C LEU A 358 -0.44 10.37 22.96
N ALA A 359 -0.01 9.56 23.93
CA ALA A 359 1.41 9.33 24.19
C ALA A 359 2.02 8.50 23.05
N CYS A 360 3.32 8.63 22.81
CA CYS A 360 4.06 7.78 21.87
C CYS A 360 4.35 6.39 22.48
N SER A 361 3.32 5.75 23.02
CA SER A 361 3.41 4.46 23.71
C SER A 361 2.14 3.65 23.53
N GLY A 362 2.27 2.35 23.30
CA GLY A 362 1.17 1.43 23.07
C GLY A 362 1.33 0.65 21.77
N VAL A 363 0.55 -0.41 21.61
CA VAL A 363 0.62 -1.30 20.44
C VAL A 363 -0.50 -0.95 19.47
N PHE A 364 -0.13 -0.37 18.33
CA PHE A 364 -1.04 0.09 17.30
C PHE A 364 -1.31 -0.99 16.25
N VAL A 365 -2.59 -1.20 15.93
CA VAL A 365 -3.06 -2.13 14.89
C VAL A 365 -3.13 -1.43 13.53
N SER A 366 -2.05 -1.54 12.74
CA SER A 366 -2.00 -1.03 11.35
C SER A 366 -2.82 -1.90 10.39
N ASP A 367 -2.75 -3.22 10.57
CA ASP A 367 -3.60 -4.19 9.87
C ASP A 367 -4.03 -5.27 10.88
N PRO A 368 -5.33 -5.52 11.08
CA PRO A 368 -5.78 -6.57 12.01
C PRO A 368 -5.55 -7.99 11.47
N GLY A 369 -5.31 -8.15 10.17
CA GLY A 369 -5.20 -9.47 9.53
C GLY A 369 -6.40 -10.37 9.82
N TYR A 370 -6.19 -11.68 9.75
CA TYR A 370 -7.19 -12.64 10.24
C TYR A 370 -6.98 -13.01 11.71
N PHE A 371 -5.79 -12.71 12.26
CA PHE A 371 -5.47 -13.09 13.62
C PHE A 371 -6.24 -12.24 14.63
N LEU A 372 -6.38 -10.93 14.44
CA LEU A 372 -7.07 -10.09 15.41
C LEU A 372 -8.60 -9.97 15.20
N HIS A 373 -9.21 -10.70 14.27
CA HIS A 373 -10.66 -10.63 14.08
C HIS A 373 -11.42 -10.92 15.40
N PRO A 374 -12.41 -10.09 15.83
CA PRO A 374 -13.07 -8.98 15.11
C PRO A 374 -12.48 -7.58 15.31
N ILE A 375 -11.32 -7.44 15.97
CA ILE A 375 -10.65 -6.15 16.18
C ILE A 375 -10.37 -5.50 14.81
N ARG A 376 -10.71 -4.22 14.68
CA ARG A 376 -10.54 -3.46 13.44
C ARG A 376 -9.23 -2.69 13.45
N ARG A 377 -8.86 -2.20 12.27
CA ARG A 377 -7.75 -1.28 12.08
C ARG A 377 -7.87 -0.04 12.98
N LEU A 378 -6.72 0.53 13.33
CA LEU A 378 -6.56 1.71 14.20
C LEU A 378 -6.83 1.43 15.69
N ALA A 379 -7.10 0.17 16.07
CA ALA A 379 -7.17 -0.20 17.48
C ALA A 379 -5.80 -0.07 18.15
N ILE A 380 -5.82 0.19 19.45
CA ILE A 380 -4.65 0.14 20.33
C ILE A 380 -4.86 -0.99 21.31
N ILE A 381 -3.91 -1.93 21.36
CA ILE A 381 -3.97 -3.08 22.26
C ILE A 381 -3.50 -2.63 23.65
N ASP A 382 -4.36 -2.85 24.64
CA ASP A 382 -4.08 -2.55 26.05
C ASP A 382 -3.41 -3.74 26.75
N SER A 383 -4.01 -4.92 26.59
CA SER A 383 -3.53 -6.15 27.22
C SER A 383 -3.92 -7.40 26.44
N VAL A 384 -3.08 -8.43 26.55
CA VAL A 384 -3.30 -9.76 25.99
C VAL A 384 -3.27 -10.76 27.14
N ASN A 385 -4.31 -11.59 27.25
CA ASN A 385 -4.45 -12.57 28.32
C ASN A 385 -4.23 -11.97 29.73
N HIS A 386 -4.81 -10.78 29.97
CA HIS A 386 -4.67 -10.01 31.21
C HIS A 386 -3.28 -9.43 31.50
N ASN A 387 -2.28 -9.66 30.64
CA ASN A 387 -0.96 -9.05 30.75
C ASN A 387 -0.93 -7.75 29.96
N ARG A 388 -0.48 -6.65 30.59
CA ARG A 388 -0.38 -5.33 29.96
C ARG A 388 0.68 -5.32 28.86
N THR A 389 0.36 -4.72 27.72
CA THR A 389 1.25 -4.62 26.56
C THR A 389 1.52 -3.16 26.21
N PRO A 390 2.37 -2.44 26.98
CA PRO A 390 2.63 -1.01 26.77
C PRO A 390 3.42 -0.70 25.49
N ASN A 391 4.02 -1.71 24.87
CA ASN A 391 4.78 -1.59 23.62
C ASN A 391 4.83 -2.95 22.91
N LEU A 392 5.34 -2.94 21.68
CA LEU A 392 5.42 -4.09 20.79
C LEU A 392 6.28 -5.20 21.39
N VAL A 393 7.37 -4.86 22.08
CA VAL A 393 8.26 -5.83 22.73
C VAL A 393 7.50 -6.62 23.80
N ALA A 394 6.76 -5.93 24.67
CA ALA A 394 5.93 -6.55 25.70
C ALA A 394 4.81 -7.40 25.09
N PHE A 395 4.19 -6.93 24.01
CA PHE A 395 3.21 -7.73 23.25
C PHE A 395 3.82 -9.03 22.74
N VAL A 396 4.99 -8.97 22.10
CA VAL A 396 5.68 -10.15 21.56
C VAL A 396 6.08 -11.12 22.68
N GLN A 397 6.53 -10.61 23.84
CA GLN A 397 6.85 -11.45 25.00
C GLN A 397 5.62 -12.21 25.50
N VAL A 398 4.50 -11.52 25.74
CA VAL A 398 3.24 -12.16 26.15
C VAL A 398 2.78 -13.21 25.12
N MET A 399 2.89 -12.89 23.83
CA MET A 399 2.50 -13.79 22.74
C MET A 399 3.39 -15.04 22.62
N LYS A 400 4.63 -15.01 23.12
CA LYS A 400 5.52 -16.19 23.15
C LYS A 400 5.12 -17.19 24.23
N GLU A 401 4.47 -16.74 25.30
CA GLU A 401 4.06 -17.56 26.44
C GLU A 401 2.73 -18.29 26.19
N ILE A 402 1.91 -17.80 25.25
CA ILE A 402 0.59 -18.37 24.97
C ILE A 402 0.71 -19.60 24.06
N PRO A 403 0.25 -20.79 24.49
CA PRO A 403 0.29 -21.99 23.66
C PRO A 403 -0.58 -21.85 22.40
N VAL A 404 -0.13 -22.44 21.29
CA VAL A 404 -0.91 -22.52 20.05
C VAL A 404 -2.21 -23.29 20.28
N GLY A 405 -3.31 -22.80 19.70
CA GLY A 405 -4.66 -23.32 19.86
C GLY A 405 -5.46 -22.68 21.01
N THR A 406 -4.80 -21.88 21.87
CA THR A 406 -5.46 -21.25 23.03
C THR A 406 -6.27 -20.03 22.62
N SER A 407 -7.51 -19.91 23.13
CA SER A 407 -8.31 -18.69 23.03
C SER A 407 -7.99 -17.77 24.20
N VAL A 408 -7.55 -16.54 23.90
CA VAL A 408 -7.18 -15.55 24.91
C VAL A 408 -7.99 -14.26 24.75
N PRO A 409 -8.35 -13.58 25.85
CA PRO A 409 -8.96 -12.26 25.77
C PRO A 409 -7.90 -11.22 25.40
N ILE A 410 -8.21 -10.37 24.44
CA ILE A 410 -7.46 -9.19 24.07
C ILE A 410 -8.31 -7.97 24.40
N LYS A 411 -7.79 -7.10 25.27
CA LYS A 411 -8.40 -5.80 25.56
C LYS A 411 -7.79 -4.74 24.66
N TYR A 412 -8.65 -3.91 24.09
CA TYR A 412 -8.24 -2.88 23.14
C TYR A 412 -9.21 -1.70 23.18
N TRP A 413 -8.82 -0.60 22.57
CA TRP A 413 -9.65 0.60 22.42
C TRP A 413 -9.33 1.29 21.10
N TYR A 414 -10.23 2.16 20.64
CA TYR A 414 -10.00 2.98 19.45
C TYR A 414 -9.71 4.43 19.85
N PRO A 415 -8.79 5.13 19.17
CA PRO A 415 -8.48 6.53 19.46
C PRO A 415 -9.70 7.45 19.51
N ASP A 416 -10.68 7.24 18.62
CA ASP A 416 -11.91 8.03 18.56
C ASP A 416 -12.88 7.75 19.72
N SER A 417 -12.66 6.66 20.47
CA SER A 417 -13.45 6.25 21.63
C SER A 417 -12.56 5.78 22.79
N ARG A 418 -11.53 6.57 23.13
CA ARG A 418 -10.46 6.19 24.08
C ARG A 418 -10.90 5.76 25.47
N TYR A 419 -12.10 6.12 25.88
CA TYR A 419 -12.67 5.75 27.18
C TYR A 419 -13.48 4.44 27.16
N ASN A 420 -13.71 3.87 25.98
CA ASN A 420 -14.43 2.61 25.82
C ASN A 420 -13.42 1.47 25.61
N LEU A 421 -13.17 0.70 26.66
CA LEU A 421 -12.33 -0.48 26.58
C LEU A 421 -13.17 -1.66 26.10
N GLU A 422 -12.82 -2.20 24.94
CA GLU A 422 -13.46 -3.38 24.36
C GLU A 422 -12.64 -4.63 24.66
N THR A 423 -13.28 -5.79 24.56
CA THR A 423 -12.62 -7.09 24.71
C THR A 423 -13.05 -8.02 23.59
N ALA A 424 -12.09 -8.63 22.92
CA ALA A 424 -12.30 -9.69 21.95
C ALA A 424 -11.61 -10.97 22.43
N VAL A 425 -12.21 -12.12 22.18
CA VAL A 425 -11.54 -13.41 22.39
C VAL A 425 -10.93 -13.84 21.06
N VAL A 426 -9.62 -14.00 21.05
CA VAL A 426 -8.85 -14.38 19.87
C VAL A 426 -8.19 -15.74 20.11
N THR A 427 -8.35 -16.65 19.16
CA THR A 427 -7.66 -17.95 19.19
C THR A 427 -6.28 -17.80 18.56
N ILE A 428 -5.24 -18.06 19.34
CA ILE A 428 -3.85 -18.08 18.87
C ILE A 428 -3.65 -19.29 17.98
N ASN A 429 -3.92 -19.14 16.69
CA ASN A 429 -3.77 -20.22 15.74
C ASN A 429 -2.67 -19.87 14.74
N ARG A 430 -1.44 -20.39 14.96
CA ARG A 430 -0.29 -20.23 14.05
C ARG A 430 -0.46 -20.95 12.70
N GLU A 431 -1.52 -21.74 12.55
CA GLU A 431 -1.77 -22.58 11.37
C GLU A 431 -3.28 -22.67 11.09
N LYS A 432 -3.80 -21.84 10.17
CA LYS A 432 -5.22 -21.91 9.74
C LYS A 432 -5.39 -22.67 8.42
N LEU A 433 -6.11 -23.80 8.45
CA LEU A 433 -7.38 -24.07 7.72
C LEU A 433 -7.85 -25.54 7.87
N GLY A 434 -9.17 -25.76 7.87
CA GLY A 434 -9.89 -26.96 7.36
C GLY A 434 -9.76 -28.34 8.04
N GLN A 435 -10.77 -28.77 8.80
CA GLN A 435 -11.15 -30.19 8.84
C GLN A 435 -12.03 -30.48 7.62
N GLY A 436 -11.54 -31.29 6.69
CA GLY A 436 -12.32 -31.77 5.54
C GLY A 436 -12.99 -33.09 5.86
N VAL A 437 -14.31 -33.14 5.83
CA VAL A 437 -15.04 -34.39 5.58
C VAL A 437 -15.00 -34.60 4.08
N ASN A 438 -14.31 -35.64 3.60
CA ASN A 438 -14.32 -35.98 2.18
C ASN A 438 -15.63 -36.73 1.87
N LEU A 439 -16.53 -36.08 1.13
CA LEU A 439 -17.71 -36.69 0.52
C LEU A 439 -17.43 -36.78 -0.98
N SER A 440 -17.05 -37.97 -1.46
CA SER A 440 -16.75 -38.21 -2.87
C SER A 440 -18.01 -38.16 -3.74
N LEU A 441 -18.44 -36.96 -4.10
CA LEU A 441 -19.55 -36.70 -5.00
C LEU A 441 -19.09 -36.86 -6.45
N ARG A 442 -19.86 -37.58 -7.26
CA ARG A 442 -19.62 -37.75 -8.70
C ARG A 442 -20.81 -37.17 -9.46
N ARG A 443 -20.57 -36.49 -10.58
CA ARG A 443 -21.63 -35.84 -11.37
C ARG A 443 -21.40 -35.99 -12.87
N LEU A 444 -22.45 -35.83 -13.66
CA LEU A 444 -22.32 -35.66 -15.10
C LEU A 444 -21.67 -34.30 -15.42
N PRO A 445 -20.73 -34.22 -16.38
CA PRO A 445 -20.04 -32.99 -16.72
C PRO A 445 -20.86 -32.10 -17.68
N VAL A 446 -22.13 -31.84 -17.32
CA VAL A 446 -23.11 -31.12 -18.16
C VAL A 446 -23.87 -30.06 -17.36
N GLU A 447 -24.13 -28.92 -17.99
CA GLU A 447 -25.00 -27.87 -17.45
C GLU A 447 -26.41 -28.15 -17.94
N LEU A 448 -27.34 -28.34 -17.01
CA LEU A 448 -28.72 -28.67 -17.33
C LEU A 448 -29.61 -27.44 -17.14
N GLN A 449 -30.42 -27.14 -18.14
CA GLN A 449 -31.45 -26.12 -18.08
C GLN A 449 -32.84 -26.77 -18.11
N PRO A 450 -33.77 -26.39 -17.21
CA PRO A 450 -35.14 -26.89 -17.28
C PRO A 450 -35.82 -26.39 -18.55
N VAL A 451 -36.60 -27.27 -19.17
CA VAL A 451 -37.34 -27.02 -20.41
C VAL A 451 -38.81 -27.32 -20.19
N LYS A 452 -39.68 -26.47 -20.74
CA LYS A 452 -41.13 -26.71 -20.73
C LYS A 452 -41.46 -27.81 -21.71
N ILE A 453 -42.51 -28.58 -21.43
CA ILE A 453 -42.95 -29.70 -22.29
C ILE A 453 -43.22 -29.25 -23.74
N ILE A 454 -43.79 -28.05 -23.93
CA ILE A 454 -44.04 -27.51 -25.27
C ILE A 454 -42.75 -27.26 -26.05
N ASP A 455 -41.71 -26.80 -25.38
CA ASP A 455 -40.40 -26.58 -25.97
C ASP A 455 -39.73 -27.93 -26.24
N ALA A 456 -39.81 -28.87 -25.30
CA ALA A 456 -39.29 -30.24 -25.45
C ALA A 456 -39.87 -30.96 -26.69
N ARG A 457 -41.16 -30.76 -27.00
CA ARG A 457 -41.78 -31.23 -28.26
C ARG A 457 -41.11 -30.63 -29.49
N ALA A 458 -40.85 -29.32 -29.47
CA ALA A 458 -40.25 -28.60 -30.59
C ALA A 458 -38.81 -29.05 -30.89
N ILE A 459 -38.04 -29.45 -29.87
CA ILE A 459 -36.68 -30.01 -30.01
C ILE A 459 -36.65 -31.54 -30.27
N GLY A 460 -37.82 -32.18 -30.41
CA GLY A 460 -37.94 -33.56 -30.89
C GLY A 460 -37.95 -34.64 -29.81
N VAL A 461 -38.45 -34.37 -28.61
CA VAL A 461 -38.78 -35.45 -27.66
C VAL A 461 -40.06 -36.15 -28.13
N SER A 462 -40.08 -37.50 -28.13
CA SER A 462 -41.27 -38.26 -28.57
C SER A 462 -42.42 -38.15 -27.57
N GLU A 463 -43.67 -38.25 -28.07
CA GLU A 463 -44.86 -38.20 -27.20
C GLU A 463 -44.87 -39.32 -26.15
N GLU A 464 -44.30 -40.48 -26.44
CA GLU A 464 -44.17 -41.58 -25.46
C GLU A 464 -43.38 -41.15 -24.20
N TRP A 465 -42.28 -40.40 -24.38
CA TRP A 465 -41.49 -39.90 -23.26
C TRP A 465 -42.18 -38.72 -22.56
N ILE A 466 -42.90 -37.89 -23.30
CA ILE A 466 -43.67 -36.79 -22.73
C ILE A 466 -44.80 -37.33 -21.84
N GLU A 467 -45.54 -38.33 -22.29
CA GLU A 467 -46.58 -38.99 -21.48
C GLU A 467 -45.98 -39.64 -20.23
N LYS A 468 -44.84 -40.34 -20.35
CA LYS A 468 -44.12 -40.92 -19.20
C LYS A 468 -43.76 -39.88 -18.14
N ILE A 469 -43.33 -38.69 -18.55
CA ILE A 469 -42.94 -37.59 -17.65
C ILE A 469 -44.14 -36.85 -17.08
N GLN A 470 -45.21 -36.68 -17.86
CA GLN A 470 -46.46 -36.05 -17.40
C GLN A 470 -47.23 -36.89 -16.38
N ASN A 471 -47.02 -38.21 -16.38
CA ASN A 471 -47.60 -39.13 -15.41
C ASN A 471 -46.85 -39.17 -14.05
N ASP A 472 -45.71 -38.46 -13.94
CA ASP A 472 -44.98 -38.22 -12.69
C ASP A 472 -45.58 -36.98 -11.95
N PRO A 473 -45.24 -36.65 -10.69
CA PRO A 473 -45.88 -35.58 -9.91
C PRO A 473 -45.94 -34.21 -10.60
N ALA A 474 -46.84 -33.35 -10.11
CA ALA A 474 -47.23 -32.05 -10.69
C ALA A 474 -46.08 -31.03 -10.95
N ASP A 475 -44.86 -31.29 -10.50
CA ASP A 475 -43.66 -30.46 -10.64
C ASP A 475 -42.58 -31.06 -11.57
N ALA A 476 -42.91 -32.10 -12.34
CA ALA A 476 -42.01 -32.73 -13.31
C ALA A 476 -41.58 -31.76 -14.43
N CYS A 477 -40.28 -31.65 -14.66
CA CYS A 477 -39.70 -30.89 -15.76
C CYS A 477 -38.63 -31.69 -16.51
N MET A 478 -38.44 -31.37 -17.80
CA MET A 478 -37.38 -31.98 -18.61
C MET A 478 -36.13 -31.10 -18.53
N PHE A 479 -34.96 -31.70 -18.66
CA PHE A 479 -33.69 -30.98 -18.62
C PHE A 479 -32.96 -31.12 -19.94
N LYS A 480 -32.59 -30.00 -20.57
CA LYS A 480 -31.69 -30.00 -21.72
C LYS A 480 -30.27 -29.69 -21.29
N VAL A 481 -29.30 -30.22 -22.03
CA VAL A 481 -27.90 -29.85 -21.93
C VAL A 481 -27.70 -28.48 -22.57
N GLU A 482 -27.32 -27.48 -21.78
CA GLU A 482 -26.95 -26.15 -22.27
C GLU A 482 -25.46 -26.08 -22.59
N ARG A 483 -24.62 -26.73 -21.78
CA ARG A 483 -23.16 -26.79 -21.93
C ARG A 483 -22.59 -28.12 -21.43
N THR A 484 -21.38 -28.44 -21.88
CA THR A 484 -20.58 -29.58 -21.41
C THR A 484 -19.19 -29.10 -21.00
N TRP A 485 -18.51 -29.79 -20.08
CA TRP A 485 -17.15 -29.43 -19.63
C TRP A 485 -16.27 -30.67 -19.37
N GLY A 486 -14.97 -30.45 -19.12
CA GLY A 486 -14.01 -31.54 -18.85
C GLY A 486 -13.40 -32.16 -20.12
N GLN A 487 -12.30 -32.89 -19.97
CA GLN A 487 -11.53 -33.51 -21.08
C GLN A 487 -12.25 -34.70 -21.77
N LEU A 488 -13.56 -34.86 -21.57
CA LEU A 488 -14.36 -35.92 -22.19
C LEU A 488 -15.36 -35.31 -23.16
N PRO A 489 -14.93 -34.87 -24.35
CA PRO A 489 -15.83 -34.45 -25.40
C PRO A 489 -16.44 -35.69 -26.08
N ASP A 490 -17.71 -35.57 -26.47
CA ASP A 490 -18.49 -36.39 -27.44
C ASP A 490 -19.66 -37.20 -26.88
N GLN A 491 -19.79 -37.37 -25.56
CA GLN A 491 -20.95 -38.09 -25.00
C GLN A 491 -22.24 -37.25 -25.02
N PHE A 492 -22.16 -35.99 -24.58
CA PHE A 492 -23.28 -35.04 -24.59
C PHE A 492 -23.03 -33.89 -25.57
N GLN A 493 -24.10 -33.40 -26.18
CA GLN A 493 -24.13 -32.25 -27.08
C GLN A 493 -25.13 -31.21 -26.57
N LYS A 494 -24.91 -29.95 -26.97
CA LYS A 494 -25.86 -28.87 -26.68
C LYS A 494 -27.24 -29.25 -27.26
N GLU A 495 -28.29 -28.97 -26.49
CA GLU A 495 -29.71 -29.28 -26.77
C GLU A 495 -30.13 -30.75 -26.58
N ASP A 496 -29.23 -31.65 -26.16
CA ASP A 496 -29.64 -32.99 -25.76
C ASP A 496 -30.63 -32.92 -24.60
N VAL A 497 -31.77 -33.60 -24.70
CA VAL A 497 -32.73 -33.68 -23.60
C VAL A 497 -32.49 -34.95 -22.80
N LEU A 498 -32.21 -34.79 -21.51
CA LEU A 498 -31.95 -35.88 -20.59
C LEU A 498 -33.27 -36.57 -20.21
N LEU A 499 -33.43 -37.84 -20.59
CA LEU A 499 -34.66 -38.62 -20.37
C LEU A 499 -34.53 -39.56 -19.18
N GLY A 500 -33.40 -40.25 -19.05
CA GLY A 500 -33.21 -41.26 -18.02
C GLY A 500 -31.76 -41.47 -17.58
N LEU A 501 -31.61 -41.90 -16.33
CA LEU A 501 -30.35 -42.24 -15.67
C LEU A 501 -30.51 -43.60 -14.95
N ASP A 502 -29.72 -44.61 -15.33
CA ASP A 502 -29.77 -46.00 -14.84
C ASP A 502 -31.21 -46.57 -14.81
N GLY A 503 -31.95 -46.34 -15.89
CA GLY A 503 -33.34 -46.81 -16.04
C GLY A 503 -34.39 -45.99 -15.29
N ASN A 504 -34.00 -44.97 -14.51
CA ASN A 504 -34.92 -44.06 -13.83
C ASN A 504 -35.16 -42.80 -14.67
N LEU A 505 -36.40 -42.30 -14.65
CA LEU A 505 -36.81 -41.09 -15.36
C LEU A 505 -36.18 -39.84 -14.71
N VAL A 506 -35.69 -38.89 -15.52
CA VAL A 506 -35.19 -37.60 -15.01
C VAL A 506 -36.27 -36.53 -15.14
N THR A 507 -37.02 -36.34 -14.06
CA THR A 507 -38.10 -35.34 -13.99
C THR A 507 -37.83 -34.21 -13.00
N LYS A 508 -36.81 -34.37 -12.15
CA LYS A 508 -36.38 -33.39 -11.13
C LYS A 508 -34.86 -33.37 -11.02
N LEU A 509 -34.31 -32.26 -10.55
CA LEU A 509 -32.88 -32.16 -10.25
C LEU A 509 -32.42 -33.19 -9.19
N SER A 510 -33.31 -33.62 -8.29
CA SER A 510 -33.01 -34.67 -7.30
C SER A 510 -32.71 -36.03 -7.94
N ALA A 511 -33.20 -36.30 -9.16
CA ALA A 511 -32.88 -37.53 -9.89
C ALA A 511 -31.39 -37.59 -10.29
N LEU A 512 -30.69 -36.46 -10.32
CA LEU A 512 -29.24 -36.41 -10.55
C LEU A 512 -28.44 -37.01 -9.37
N GLY A 513 -29.04 -37.23 -8.20
CA GLY A 513 -28.43 -38.01 -7.12
C GLY A 513 -28.10 -39.46 -7.52
N ALA A 514 -28.67 -39.97 -8.61
CA ALA A 514 -28.29 -41.27 -9.19
C ALA A 514 -26.83 -41.33 -9.66
N THR A 515 -26.17 -40.17 -9.81
CA THR A 515 -24.75 -40.04 -10.22
C THR A 515 -23.77 -40.21 -9.06
N ASP A 516 -24.22 -40.14 -7.81
CA ASP A 516 -23.36 -40.17 -6.64
C ASP A 516 -22.61 -41.51 -6.51
N GLY A 517 -21.29 -41.44 -6.38
CA GLY A 517 -20.40 -42.60 -6.19
C GLY A 517 -20.19 -43.52 -7.40
N LYS A 518 -20.87 -43.29 -8.54
CA LYS A 518 -20.77 -44.17 -9.72
C LYS A 518 -19.87 -43.59 -10.79
N GLU A 519 -18.84 -44.33 -11.21
CA GLU A 519 -17.90 -43.87 -12.25
C GLU A 519 -18.52 -43.78 -13.65
N PHE A 520 -19.46 -44.68 -13.92
CA PHE A 520 -20.21 -44.73 -15.15
C PHE A 520 -21.69 -44.90 -14.83
N LEU A 521 -22.55 -44.36 -15.68
CA LEU A 521 -23.99 -44.58 -15.59
C LEU A 521 -24.58 -44.80 -16.99
N ASP A 522 -25.69 -45.54 -17.07
CA ASP A 522 -26.44 -45.66 -18.31
C ASP A 522 -27.35 -44.44 -18.48
N VAL A 523 -27.16 -43.71 -19.58
CA VAL A 523 -27.89 -42.48 -19.87
C VAL A 523 -28.75 -42.67 -21.10
N VAL A 524 -29.99 -42.20 -21.00
CA VAL A 524 -30.92 -42.08 -22.14
C VAL A 524 -31.17 -40.61 -22.41
N ILE A 525 -30.90 -40.18 -23.65
CA ILE A 525 -31.18 -38.81 -24.13
C ILE A 525 -32.08 -38.84 -25.36
N SER A 526 -32.74 -37.71 -25.64
CA SER A 526 -33.24 -37.36 -26.98
C SER A 526 -32.28 -36.37 -27.64
N ARG A 527 -31.77 -36.72 -28.81
CA ARG A 527 -30.94 -35.85 -29.66
C ARG A 527 -31.59 -35.74 -31.04
N LYS A 528 -32.05 -34.55 -31.42
CA LYS A 528 -32.65 -34.26 -32.74
C LYS A 528 -33.76 -35.25 -33.14
N GLY A 529 -34.63 -35.66 -32.23
CA GLY A 529 -35.70 -36.62 -32.53
C GLY A 529 -35.37 -38.09 -32.33
N GLN A 530 -34.10 -38.44 -32.08
CA GLN A 530 -33.66 -39.82 -31.90
C GLN A 530 -33.28 -40.11 -30.45
N GLN A 531 -33.75 -41.25 -29.95
CA GLN A 531 -33.34 -41.76 -28.65
C GLN A 531 -31.94 -42.36 -28.76
N ILE A 532 -31.03 -41.89 -27.92
CA ILE A 532 -29.67 -42.41 -27.84
C ILE A 532 -29.45 -42.90 -26.41
N THR A 533 -28.95 -44.13 -26.31
CA THR A 533 -28.54 -44.73 -25.03
C THR A 533 -27.04 -44.96 -25.08
N PHE A 534 -26.33 -44.51 -24.06
CA PHE A 534 -24.89 -44.71 -23.94
C PHE A 534 -24.47 -44.73 -22.48
N LYS A 535 -23.29 -45.28 -22.24
CA LYS A 535 -22.69 -45.31 -20.90
C LYS A 535 -21.90 -44.02 -20.68
N ALA A 536 -22.45 -43.11 -19.89
CA ALA A 536 -21.83 -41.83 -19.59
C ALA A 536 -20.80 -41.96 -18.47
N GLN A 537 -19.66 -41.29 -18.62
CA GLN A 537 -18.66 -41.19 -17.56
C GLN A 537 -19.00 -40.02 -16.65
N THR A 538 -19.03 -40.25 -15.33
CA THR A 538 -19.15 -39.17 -14.35
C THR A 538 -17.77 -38.65 -13.98
N VAL A 539 -17.73 -37.40 -13.51
CA VAL A 539 -16.51 -36.75 -13.01
C VAL A 539 -16.61 -36.61 -11.49
N LEU A 540 -15.48 -36.80 -10.78
CA LEU A 540 -15.39 -36.51 -9.36
C LEU A 540 -15.48 -35.00 -9.14
N GLU A 541 -16.27 -34.56 -8.17
CA GLU A 541 -16.33 -33.14 -7.79
C GLU A 541 -14.95 -32.67 -7.26
N ASP A 542 -14.23 -33.54 -6.55
CA ASP A 542 -12.86 -33.34 -6.06
C ASP A 542 -11.85 -32.99 -7.18
N ASP A 543 -12.08 -33.44 -8.43
CA ASP A 543 -11.19 -33.12 -9.57
C ASP A 543 -11.22 -31.63 -9.94
N PHE A 544 -12.25 -30.90 -9.51
CA PHE A 544 -12.43 -29.47 -9.73
C PHE A 544 -12.28 -28.63 -8.46
N GLU A 545 -12.04 -29.27 -7.32
CA GLU A 545 -11.67 -28.58 -6.09
C GLU A 545 -10.26 -28.00 -6.20
N THR A 546 -10.04 -26.89 -5.51
CA THR A 546 -8.70 -26.34 -5.35
C THR A 546 -7.89 -27.28 -4.47
N THR A 547 -6.91 -27.96 -5.07
CA THR A 547 -5.95 -28.84 -4.40
C THR A 547 -4.54 -28.27 -4.35
N GLU A 548 -4.28 -27.25 -5.16
CA GLU A 548 -2.99 -26.56 -5.22
C GLU A 548 -3.20 -25.07 -5.50
N LEU A 549 -2.43 -24.22 -4.82
CA LEU A 549 -2.34 -22.78 -5.04
C LEU A 549 -0.88 -22.40 -5.22
N VAL A 550 -0.60 -21.53 -6.18
CA VAL A 550 0.74 -20.92 -6.33
C VAL A 550 0.60 -19.42 -6.13
N SER A 551 1.47 -18.83 -5.33
CA SER A 551 1.53 -17.38 -5.12
C SER A 551 2.92 -16.86 -5.43
N PHE A 552 3.03 -15.75 -6.15
CA PHE A 552 4.29 -15.11 -6.52
C PHE A 552 4.04 -13.67 -6.95
N ASP A 553 4.95 -12.74 -6.67
CA ASP A 553 4.90 -11.34 -7.16
C ASP A 553 3.57 -10.60 -6.90
N GLY A 554 2.80 -11.05 -5.89
CA GLY A 554 1.49 -10.51 -5.56
C GLY A 554 0.29 -11.25 -6.15
N LEU A 555 0.50 -12.27 -6.98
CA LEU A 555 -0.56 -13.08 -7.56
C LEU A 555 -0.89 -14.27 -6.67
N VAL A 556 -2.14 -14.71 -6.75
CA VAL A 556 -2.57 -16.06 -6.34
C VAL A 556 -3.19 -16.72 -7.56
N VAL A 557 -2.60 -17.84 -7.97
CA VAL A 557 -3.05 -18.62 -9.12
C VAL A 557 -3.41 -20.04 -8.70
N GLN A 558 -4.39 -20.60 -9.39
CA GLN A 558 -4.85 -21.97 -9.21
C GLN A 558 -5.31 -22.56 -10.53
N ARG A 559 -5.66 -23.84 -10.53
CA ARG A 559 -6.40 -24.42 -11.66
C ARG A 559 -7.78 -23.78 -11.77
N PRO A 560 -8.32 -23.54 -12.97
CA PRO A 560 -9.67 -23.01 -13.14
C PRO A 560 -10.68 -23.85 -12.33
N HIS A 561 -11.31 -23.23 -11.34
CA HIS A 561 -12.34 -23.88 -10.53
C HIS A 561 -13.62 -24.07 -11.36
N ARG A 562 -14.51 -24.94 -10.88
CA ARG A 562 -15.74 -25.35 -11.59
C ARG A 562 -16.47 -24.21 -12.30
N THR A 563 -16.81 -23.14 -11.58
CA THR A 563 -17.58 -22.01 -12.12
C THR A 563 -16.89 -21.35 -13.32
N VAL A 564 -15.56 -21.26 -13.32
CA VAL A 564 -14.78 -20.71 -14.45
C VAL A 564 -14.78 -21.67 -15.65
N ARG A 565 -14.77 -22.99 -15.39
CA ARG A 565 -14.85 -24.00 -16.47
C ARG A 565 -16.25 -24.08 -17.09
N GLN A 566 -17.28 -23.78 -16.32
CA GLN A 566 -18.67 -23.74 -16.81
C GLN A 566 -18.93 -22.50 -17.67
N SER A 567 -18.25 -21.40 -17.41
CA SER A 567 -18.47 -20.13 -18.11
C SER A 567 -17.66 -19.98 -19.41
N ILE A 568 -16.61 -20.79 -19.61
CA ILE A 568 -15.69 -20.68 -20.75
C ILE A 568 -15.62 -22.01 -21.51
N GLU A 569 -16.02 -22.00 -22.78
CA GLU A 569 -16.05 -23.20 -23.64
C GLU A 569 -14.65 -23.78 -23.92
N LYS A 570 -13.66 -22.92 -24.20
CA LYS A 570 -12.28 -23.33 -24.45
C LYS A 570 -11.33 -22.54 -23.56
N LEU A 571 -10.79 -23.22 -22.55
CA LEU A 571 -9.86 -22.61 -21.60
C LEU A 571 -8.55 -22.23 -22.29
N PRO A 572 -8.07 -20.97 -22.13
CA PRO A 572 -6.78 -20.56 -22.68
C PRO A 572 -5.58 -21.22 -21.98
N SER A 573 -5.72 -21.57 -20.70
CA SER A 573 -4.69 -22.20 -19.88
C SER A 573 -5.29 -22.86 -18.63
N GLU A 574 -4.56 -23.82 -18.05
CA GLU A 574 -4.84 -24.43 -16.75
C GLU A 574 -4.30 -23.61 -15.56
N VAL A 575 -3.77 -22.40 -15.80
CA VAL A 575 -3.28 -21.49 -14.77
C VAL A 575 -4.13 -20.23 -14.75
N TYR A 576 -4.98 -20.11 -13.73
CA TYR A 576 -5.96 -19.04 -13.57
C TYR A 576 -5.60 -18.12 -12.40
N VAL A 577 -5.55 -16.82 -12.66
CA VAL A 577 -5.29 -15.77 -11.67
C VAL A 577 -6.58 -15.48 -10.90
N THR A 578 -6.58 -15.74 -9.60
CA THR A 578 -7.74 -15.50 -8.72
C THR A 578 -7.66 -14.18 -7.98
N CYS A 579 -6.45 -13.74 -7.65
CA CYS A 579 -6.23 -12.56 -6.83
C CYS A 579 -4.94 -11.85 -7.23
N THR A 580 -4.99 -10.52 -7.16
CA THR A 580 -3.83 -9.63 -7.25
C THR A 580 -3.77 -8.79 -5.96
N TYR A 581 -2.70 -8.93 -5.19
CA TYR A 581 -2.50 -8.16 -3.96
C TYR A 581 -2.11 -6.72 -4.26
N ARG A 582 -2.69 -5.76 -3.53
CA ARG A 582 -2.30 -4.34 -3.60
C ARG A 582 -0.86 -4.15 -3.09
N GLY A 583 -0.16 -3.16 -3.63
CA GLY A 583 1.24 -2.87 -3.27
C GLY A 583 2.26 -3.84 -3.87
N SER A 584 1.82 -4.81 -4.67
CA SER A 584 2.68 -5.84 -5.26
C SER A 584 3.21 -5.47 -6.66
N PRO A 585 4.24 -6.18 -7.17
CA PRO A 585 4.62 -6.08 -8.57
C PRO A 585 3.44 -6.28 -9.52
N ALA A 586 2.65 -7.34 -9.33
CA ALA A 586 1.48 -7.59 -10.16
C ALA A 586 0.48 -6.42 -10.18
N HIS A 587 0.28 -5.74 -9.05
CA HIS A 587 -0.54 -4.52 -9.00
C HIS A 587 0.11 -3.34 -9.73
N ALA A 588 1.42 -3.12 -9.53
CA ALA A 588 2.16 -2.05 -10.20
C ALA A 588 2.11 -2.16 -11.73
N TYR A 589 2.24 -3.38 -12.25
CA TYR A 589 2.17 -3.65 -13.68
C TYR A 589 0.75 -3.98 -14.18
N ARG A 590 -0.29 -3.69 -13.37
CA ARG A 590 -1.72 -3.77 -13.73
C ARG A 590 -2.18 -5.16 -14.17
N VAL A 591 -1.64 -6.22 -13.59
CA VAL A 591 -2.10 -7.60 -13.81
C VAL A 591 -3.46 -7.77 -13.16
N THR A 592 -4.47 -8.04 -13.98
CA THR A 592 -5.86 -8.20 -13.54
C THR A 592 -6.10 -9.61 -13.00
N ALA A 593 -6.96 -9.70 -11.97
CA ALA A 593 -7.55 -10.98 -11.60
C ALA A 593 -8.45 -11.47 -12.75
N MET A 594 -8.78 -12.76 -12.72
CA MET A 594 -9.57 -13.44 -13.76
C MET A 594 -8.86 -13.60 -15.11
N ALA A 595 -7.52 -13.50 -15.14
CA ALA A 595 -6.72 -13.80 -16.33
C ALA A 595 -6.18 -15.23 -16.31
N PHE A 596 -5.86 -15.77 -17.48
CA PHE A 596 -5.22 -17.08 -17.68
C PHE A 596 -3.78 -16.89 -18.10
N ILE A 597 -2.81 -17.38 -17.32
CA ILE A 597 -1.39 -17.29 -17.67
C ILE A 597 -1.09 -18.37 -18.70
N THR A 598 -0.67 -17.97 -19.89
CA THR A 598 -0.40 -18.90 -21.00
C THR A 598 1.09 -19.15 -21.21
N HIS A 599 1.96 -18.16 -20.95
CA HIS A 599 3.39 -18.30 -21.17
C HIS A 599 4.21 -17.50 -20.16
N ILE A 600 5.42 -18.00 -19.85
CA ILE A 600 6.50 -17.27 -19.17
C ILE A 600 7.72 -17.28 -20.09
N ASP A 601 8.29 -16.11 -20.38
CA ASP A 601 9.41 -15.90 -21.31
C ASP A 601 9.24 -16.65 -22.65
N ASN A 602 8.02 -16.52 -23.21
CA ASN A 602 7.57 -17.19 -24.44
C ASN A 602 7.54 -18.72 -24.39
N LYS A 603 7.74 -19.35 -23.22
CA LYS A 603 7.56 -20.79 -23.02
C LYS A 603 6.14 -21.07 -22.53
N PRO A 604 5.43 -22.04 -23.11
CA PRO A 604 4.06 -22.33 -22.73
C PRO A 604 4.00 -22.86 -21.29
N VAL A 605 3.01 -22.36 -20.55
CA VAL A 605 2.66 -22.82 -19.21
C VAL A 605 1.47 -23.77 -19.35
N THR A 606 1.67 -25.05 -19.05
CA THR A 606 0.64 -26.08 -19.20
C THR A 606 0.03 -26.53 -17.87
N SER A 607 0.69 -26.23 -16.75
CA SER A 607 0.22 -26.55 -15.39
C SER A 607 0.86 -25.65 -14.32
N LEU A 608 0.31 -25.68 -13.09
CA LEU A 608 0.89 -25.00 -11.93
C LEU A 608 2.32 -25.49 -11.61
N GLN A 609 2.64 -26.76 -11.84
CA GLN A 609 3.99 -27.31 -11.67
C GLN A 609 4.95 -26.72 -12.71
N SER A 610 4.52 -26.64 -13.97
CA SER A 610 5.34 -26.02 -15.04
C SER A 610 5.60 -24.54 -14.75
N LEU A 611 4.59 -23.83 -14.26
CA LEU A 611 4.70 -22.44 -13.83
C LEU A 611 5.73 -22.30 -12.70
N THR A 612 5.58 -23.08 -11.64
CA THR A 612 6.47 -23.07 -10.48
C THR A 612 7.91 -23.35 -10.89
N ALA A 613 8.15 -24.36 -11.72
CA ALA A 613 9.49 -24.72 -12.19
C ALA A 613 10.14 -23.67 -13.11
N MET A 614 9.34 -22.89 -13.84
CA MET A 614 9.84 -21.75 -14.62
C MET A 614 10.13 -20.55 -13.71
N LEU A 615 9.21 -20.20 -12.83
CA LEU A 615 9.36 -19.09 -11.91
C LEU A 615 10.52 -19.29 -10.94
N SER A 616 10.74 -20.50 -10.43
CA SER A 616 11.82 -20.79 -9.47
C SER A 616 13.23 -20.59 -10.06
N LYS A 617 13.37 -20.57 -11.39
CA LYS A 617 14.64 -20.35 -12.10
C LYS A 617 14.90 -18.89 -12.42
N ILE A 618 13.88 -18.02 -12.36
CA ILE A 618 14.03 -16.59 -12.62
C ILE A 618 14.68 -15.96 -11.38
N PRO A 619 15.84 -15.28 -11.50
CA PRO A 619 16.49 -14.66 -10.35
C PRO A 619 15.65 -13.54 -9.71
N HIS A 620 15.93 -13.25 -8.43
CA HIS A 620 15.39 -12.07 -7.77
C HIS A 620 15.80 -10.79 -8.52
N ASN A 621 14.89 -9.81 -8.58
CA ASN A 621 15.11 -8.48 -9.14
C ASN A 621 15.40 -8.44 -10.66
N THR A 622 15.13 -9.52 -11.40
CA THR A 622 15.19 -9.55 -12.87
C THR A 622 13.80 -9.46 -13.50
N HIS A 623 13.76 -9.07 -14.77
CA HIS A 623 12.53 -8.98 -15.54
C HIS A 623 12.20 -10.31 -16.23
N PHE A 624 10.92 -10.66 -16.30
CA PHE A 624 10.41 -11.76 -17.12
C PHE A 624 9.11 -11.37 -17.80
N LYS A 625 8.85 -11.94 -18.97
CA LYS A 625 7.62 -11.71 -19.73
C LYS A 625 6.58 -12.74 -19.37
N MET A 626 5.36 -12.29 -19.10
CA MET A 626 4.21 -13.15 -18.84
C MET A 626 3.10 -12.83 -19.84
N ASN A 627 2.74 -13.81 -20.66
CA ASN A 627 1.60 -13.71 -21.57
C ASN A 627 0.35 -14.28 -20.89
N MET A 628 -0.77 -13.61 -21.11
CA MET A 628 -2.04 -13.92 -20.50
C MET A 628 -3.17 -13.83 -21.52
N VAL A 629 -4.31 -14.42 -21.18
CA VAL A 629 -5.59 -14.19 -21.84
C VAL A 629 -6.56 -13.77 -20.77
N GLU A 630 -7.16 -12.59 -20.91
CA GLU A 630 -8.18 -12.11 -19.98
C GLU A 630 -9.44 -12.97 -20.05
N TYR A 631 -10.29 -12.87 -19.03
CA TYR A 631 -11.58 -13.56 -19.01
C TYR A 631 -12.47 -13.26 -20.25
N SER A 632 -12.30 -12.07 -20.84
CA SER A 632 -12.97 -11.63 -22.06
C SER A 632 -12.48 -12.33 -23.34
N GLY A 633 -11.40 -13.13 -23.25
CA GLY A 633 -10.73 -13.76 -24.39
C GLY A 633 -9.64 -12.90 -25.03
N ASN A 634 -9.45 -11.66 -24.56
CA ASN A 634 -8.42 -10.76 -25.10
C ASN A 634 -7.02 -11.19 -24.66
N PRO A 635 -6.06 -11.39 -25.59
CA PRO A 635 -4.68 -11.64 -25.22
C PRO A 635 -4.05 -10.38 -24.64
N SER A 636 -3.26 -10.55 -23.59
CA SER A 636 -2.47 -9.48 -22.98
C SER A 636 -1.09 -10.00 -22.58
N PHE A 637 -0.14 -9.11 -22.35
CA PHE A 637 1.16 -9.50 -21.82
C PHE A 637 1.68 -8.41 -20.89
N VAL A 638 2.61 -8.81 -20.02
CA VAL A 638 3.26 -7.91 -19.07
C VAL A 638 4.71 -8.32 -18.90
N THR A 639 5.60 -7.36 -18.69
CA THR A 639 6.98 -7.62 -18.27
C THR A 639 7.10 -7.25 -16.79
N LEU A 640 7.24 -8.25 -15.94
CA LEU A 640 7.26 -8.09 -14.47
C LEU A 640 8.70 -8.12 -13.96
N LYS A 641 9.00 -7.27 -12.97
CA LYS A 641 10.27 -7.34 -12.21
C LYS A 641 10.08 -8.14 -10.93
N LYS A 642 10.67 -9.35 -10.89
CA LYS A 642 10.50 -10.34 -9.82
C LYS A 642 10.91 -9.81 -8.44
N ASN A 643 10.13 -10.14 -7.41
CA ASN A 643 10.30 -9.66 -6.03
C ASN A 643 10.07 -10.75 -4.98
N GLU A 644 11.05 -11.65 -4.85
CA GLU A 644 11.01 -12.69 -3.82
C GLU A 644 11.09 -12.16 -2.37
N ARG A 645 11.66 -10.97 -2.15
CA ARG A 645 11.82 -10.41 -0.80
C ARG A 645 10.49 -10.13 -0.10
N PHE A 646 9.52 -9.58 -0.84
CA PHE A 646 8.21 -9.24 -0.28
C PHE A 646 7.08 -10.15 -0.76
N PHE A 647 7.25 -10.81 -1.91
CA PHE A 647 6.26 -11.67 -2.54
C PHE A 647 6.90 -12.95 -3.08
N PRO A 648 7.43 -13.82 -2.19
CA PRO A 648 8.14 -15.03 -2.59
C PRO A 648 7.23 -16.01 -3.33
N LEU A 649 7.85 -16.81 -4.20
CA LEU A 649 7.16 -17.93 -4.84
C LEU A 649 6.81 -18.96 -3.76
N THR A 650 5.52 -19.23 -3.60
CA THR A 650 5.00 -20.17 -2.59
C THR A 650 3.98 -21.08 -3.22
N VAL A 651 4.10 -22.37 -2.95
CA VAL A 651 3.16 -23.41 -3.36
C VAL A 651 2.45 -23.93 -2.12
N TRP A 652 1.13 -23.97 -2.17
CA TRP A 652 0.28 -24.64 -1.20
C TRP A 652 -0.34 -25.85 -1.87
N SER A 653 -0.25 -27.03 -1.25
CA SER A 653 -0.86 -28.25 -1.76
C SER A 653 -1.67 -28.92 -0.66
N ARG A 654 -2.84 -29.46 -1.01
CA ARG A 654 -3.66 -30.22 -0.07
C ARG A 654 -2.91 -31.51 0.30
N ASP A 655 -2.78 -31.79 1.59
CA ASP A 655 -2.10 -32.96 2.12
C ASP A 655 -2.90 -33.52 3.31
N PRO A 656 -3.66 -34.61 3.13
CA PRO A 656 -4.46 -35.21 4.20
C PRO A 656 -3.65 -35.73 5.40
N SER A 657 -2.34 -35.93 5.23
CA SER A 657 -1.45 -36.36 6.32
C SER A 657 -1.06 -35.20 7.24
N GLU A 658 -1.18 -33.95 6.76
CA GLU A 658 -1.03 -32.75 7.58
C GLU A 658 -2.27 -32.56 8.45
N SER A 659 -2.07 -32.14 9.71
CA SER A 659 -3.17 -31.98 10.68
C SER A 659 -4.28 -31.00 10.26
N LYS A 660 -4.02 -30.20 9.22
CA LYS A 660 -4.88 -29.15 8.64
C LYS A 660 -5.21 -29.39 7.17
N GLY A 661 -4.79 -30.53 6.61
CA GLY A 661 -5.10 -30.89 5.24
C GLY A 661 -4.34 -30.12 4.16
N TRP A 662 -3.36 -29.26 4.49
CA TRP A 662 -2.58 -28.46 3.54
C TRP A 662 -1.12 -28.30 3.96
N LYS A 663 -0.23 -28.33 2.97
CA LYS A 663 1.21 -28.16 3.07
C LYS A 663 1.65 -26.91 2.33
N ARG A 664 2.66 -26.20 2.85
CA ARG A 664 3.27 -25.02 2.23
C ARG A 664 4.74 -25.23 1.93
N ILE A 665 5.17 -24.87 0.73
CA ILE A 665 6.57 -24.81 0.30
C ILE A 665 6.85 -23.40 -0.23
N THR A 666 7.83 -22.70 0.35
CA THR A 666 8.28 -21.40 -0.13
C THR A 666 9.64 -21.54 -0.82
N TYR A 667 9.80 -20.90 -1.98
CA TYR A 667 11.01 -20.90 -2.78
C TYR A 667 11.73 -19.55 -2.61
N GLU A 668 13.00 -19.60 -2.20
CA GLU A 668 13.87 -18.42 -2.05
C GLU A 668 15.14 -18.63 -2.86
N ASN A 669 15.40 -17.75 -3.84
CA ASN A 669 16.51 -17.90 -4.79
C ASN A 669 16.55 -19.28 -5.47
N GLY A 670 15.37 -19.86 -5.72
CA GLY A 670 15.22 -21.20 -6.31
C GLY A 670 15.37 -22.38 -5.34
N ILE A 671 15.67 -22.14 -4.06
CA ILE A 671 15.76 -23.18 -3.02
C ILE A 671 14.41 -23.35 -2.35
N ALA A 672 13.90 -24.58 -2.29
CA ALA A 672 12.65 -24.91 -1.62
C ALA A 672 12.84 -25.10 -0.11
N ALA A 673 12.02 -24.43 0.69
CA ALA A 673 11.94 -24.57 2.13
C ALA A 673 10.50 -24.86 2.57
N ALA A 674 10.33 -25.70 3.59
CA ALA A 674 9.01 -25.98 4.16
C ALA A 674 8.57 -24.80 5.04
N GLY A 675 7.30 -24.40 4.95
CA GLY A 675 6.73 -23.33 5.77
C GLY A 675 7.01 -21.93 5.24
N GLU A 676 7.22 -20.97 6.15
CA GLU A 676 7.59 -19.60 5.81
C GLU A 676 9.07 -19.50 5.42
N GLY A 677 9.35 -18.75 4.35
CA GLY A 677 10.72 -18.50 3.90
C GLY A 677 11.53 -17.66 4.91
N HIS A 678 12.85 -17.78 4.87
CA HIS A 678 13.77 -17.11 5.80
C HIS A 678 13.79 -15.59 5.62
N HIS A 679 13.37 -15.08 4.47
CA HIS A 679 13.33 -13.64 4.17
C HIS A 679 11.96 -12.99 4.40
N GLY A 680 10.93 -13.78 4.75
CA GLY A 680 9.66 -13.27 5.24
C GLY A 680 9.79 -12.78 6.67
N LEU A 681 10.54 -11.68 6.89
CA LEU A 681 10.79 -10.99 8.17
C LEU A 681 10.40 -11.82 9.40
N SER A 682 11.25 -12.77 9.77
CA SER A 682 11.17 -13.45 11.06
C SER A 682 11.51 -12.43 12.15
N MET A 683 10.54 -12.18 13.05
CA MET A 683 10.60 -11.41 14.29
C MET A 683 11.57 -10.23 14.39
#